data_AF-A0A0W0V827-F1
#
_entry.id   AF-A0A0W0V827-F1
#
_cell.length_a   1.000
_cell.length_b   1.000
_cell.length_c   1.000
_cell.angle_alpha   90.00
_cell.angle_beta   90.00
_cell.angle_gamma   90.00
#
_symmetry.space_group_name_H-M   'P 1'
#
loop_
_entity.id
_entity.type
_entity.pdbx_description
1 polymer ?
#
loop_
_entity_poly.entity_id
_entity_poly.type
_entity_poly.pdbx_seq_one_letter_code
_entity_poly.pdbx_strand_id
1 'polypeptide(L)'
;MPRIDEVIDKIARFITANHITTGKEVLELLKKGKSNAAFLHACQQCKPQDQDTLRLIKLLISHHDDLKINVNATKDGFSALLFATVNENLDLYIDLLSAGAEDKTATTLMSSNFTSASKSIQKLYHEKFLTRYNILLNDFADKRSLPDRETYPNDEENAQFDLTRVIYILNVIQFLMEFQKPETRLQGGLPKNPSPLQLATISNEQMTKNRLLLEKLCLTIQNLSSTLRIKYSKFFSPAPFTWITFDQLGGIIIEPAEFKVTTIPVLDFDDLIESEDREQKLRLVSSSRQFLNEIGDLQPIIEEAVTDIIEKDLPALKAFFHKIAMSLMKSDQNIDVPPITLAASKCLVGYSNDVHNLIKLINLASFSEHIKMSKTSALPSSVLLEGKIKRPHRFEKRFDLSSKMGRHAALRLLQSLGELITGKNFSKFLIDLDPTVDWRTFIVIRDAITHQDEKDYHYKIEQFLQNEEALKQIFGDEFAYFWQRLINLLVLREQKLGAYQFDPKTYWANLFNLECSVKEPAPEEQKASSTVERRVNDQEENEFLDALKTYKAPESVFEQCKGIFSGAFRANKQQIGSILQCFPKKSMGEYYKHLSEILTKATSKPATSESERQRKREEEQLASQRREQERRAKFKGLDSLRAFADRLEVAPQAQHMLNPSKRLDLAIEALENIREFLIDVAYLNPSLAFTTVQDWDNHSKKLHRPALYKLLDDFHELNDAIEYNAGQLLQHLETLRGYKHFKACEFINNNYPALRAFRNYLEHGDPLFDNNNEVWTQSGYRQQQTAPMIIRLVFELLPQLQEIKQRILFTKTAIQEISNPKDEHPGPFVSDKEFQEWTKLSSKSYSPHGFFSLDGGQKDQSIFEAEKEFSYY
;
A
#
# COMPACT_ATOMS: atom_id res chain seq x y z
N MET A 1 28.08 22.82 6.77
CA MET A 1 28.17 22.20 8.10
C MET A 1 27.71 23.22 9.14
N PRO A 2 26.91 22.81 10.15
CA PRO A 2 26.67 23.64 11.32
C PRO A 2 28.02 23.97 11.98
N ARG A 3 28.14 25.15 12.60
CA ARG A 3 29.36 25.46 13.35
C ARG A 3 29.39 24.53 14.57
N ILE A 4 30.58 24.04 14.94
CA ILE A 4 30.77 23.19 16.14
C ILE A 4 30.10 23.83 17.37
N ASP A 5 30.15 25.15 17.47
CA ASP A 5 29.50 25.93 18.53
C ASP A 5 27.97 25.76 18.56
N GLU A 6 27.30 25.69 17.40
CA GLU A 6 25.85 25.46 17.32
C GLU A 6 25.45 24.06 17.81
N VAL A 7 26.27 23.06 17.49
CA VAL A 7 26.07 21.68 17.97
C VAL A 7 26.27 21.61 19.49
N ILE A 8 27.31 22.27 20.01
CA ILE A 8 27.56 22.37 21.46
C ILE A 8 26.41 23.08 22.17
N ASP A 9 25.87 24.17 21.61
CA ASP A 9 24.73 24.89 22.17
C ASP A 9 23.46 24.03 22.19
N LYS A 10 23.22 23.25 21.13
CA LYS A 10 22.11 22.29 21.07
C LYS A 10 22.23 21.24 22.18
N ILE A 11 23.42 20.67 22.35
CA ILE A 11 23.72 19.72 23.43
C ILE A 11 23.53 20.37 24.81
N ALA A 12 23.98 21.61 25.00
CA ALA A 12 23.80 22.34 26.25
C ALA A 12 22.33 22.55 26.62
N ARG A 13 21.49 22.91 25.63
CA ARG A 13 20.04 23.04 25.83
C ARG A 13 19.41 21.70 26.21
N PHE A 14 19.81 20.62 25.53
CA PHE A 14 19.31 19.27 25.82
C PHE A 14 19.66 18.82 27.26
N ILE A 15 20.91 19.01 27.68
CA ILE A 15 21.37 18.69 29.04
C ILE A 15 20.59 19.48 30.09
N THR A 16 20.35 20.77 29.82
CA THR A 16 19.65 21.66 30.75
C THR A 16 18.17 21.28 30.87
N ALA A 17 17.51 21.01 29.75
CA ALA A 17 16.09 20.66 29.70
C ALA A 17 15.78 19.33 30.40
N ASN A 18 16.69 18.34 30.29
CA ASN A 18 16.50 17.01 30.87
C ASN A 18 17.24 16.81 32.20
N HIS A 19 17.82 17.86 32.79
CA HIS A 19 18.53 17.81 34.07
C HIS A 19 19.59 16.70 34.20
N ILE A 20 20.35 16.45 33.11
CA ILE A 20 21.31 15.34 33.03
C ILE A 20 22.50 15.61 33.95
N THR A 21 22.63 14.81 35.01
CA THR A 21 23.66 14.99 36.05
C THR A 21 25.09 14.95 35.48
N THR A 22 25.35 14.03 34.55
CA THR A 22 26.64 13.83 33.87
C THR A 22 26.91 14.90 32.80
N GLY A 23 25.87 15.61 32.36
CA GLY A 23 25.94 16.52 31.23
C GLY A 23 26.83 17.74 31.46
N LYS A 24 27.01 18.20 32.70
CA LYS A 24 27.90 19.35 33.00
C LYS A 24 29.35 19.06 32.60
N GLU A 25 29.87 17.91 32.99
CA GLU A 25 31.24 17.49 32.69
C GLU A 25 31.43 17.19 31.20
N VAL A 26 30.44 16.54 30.58
CA VAL A 26 30.41 16.34 29.11
C VAL A 26 30.51 17.69 28.38
N LEU A 27 29.70 18.67 28.77
CA LEU A 27 29.68 19.99 28.15
C LEU A 27 31.01 20.75 28.33
N GLU A 28 31.64 20.66 29.51
CA GLU A 28 32.96 21.23 29.72
C GLU A 28 34.02 20.60 28.82
N LEU A 29 34.00 19.28 28.65
CA LEU A 29 34.94 18.57 27.78
C LEU A 29 34.74 18.95 26.31
N LEU A 30 33.49 19.09 25.86
CA LEU A 30 33.17 19.57 24.51
C LEU A 30 33.67 20.99 24.27
N LYS A 31 33.43 21.92 25.20
CA LYS A 31 33.92 23.31 25.12
C LYS A 31 35.45 23.40 25.09
N LYS A 32 36.15 22.42 25.68
CA LYS A 32 37.62 22.28 25.65
C LYS A 32 38.12 21.58 24.37
N GLY A 33 37.25 21.24 23.42
CA GLY A 33 37.59 20.53 22.19
C GLY A 33 37.93 19.05 22.38
N LYS A 34 37.60 18.46 23.55
CA LYS A 34 37.92 17.07 23.90
C LYS A 34 36.72 16.13 23.65
N SER A 35 36.22 16.09 22.41
CA SER A 35 34.99 15.37 22.06
C SER A 35 35.01 13.86 22.37
N ASN A 36 36.12 13.17 22.08
CA ASN A 36 36.25 11.73 22.41
C ASN A 36 36.21 11.48 23.93
N ALA A 37 36.82 12.36 24.72
CA ALA A 37 36.78 12.23 26.18
C ALA A 37 35.39 12.51 26.73
N ALA A 38 34.66 13.46 26.14
CA ALA A 38 33.27 13.76 26.49
C ALA A 38 32.35 12.57 26.19
N PHE A 39 32.50 11.98 24.99
CA PHE A 39 31.76 10.79 24.57
C PHE A 39 32.01 9.58 25.49
N LEU A 40 33.29 9.23 25.71
CA LEU A 40 33.64 8.10 26.58
C LEU A 40 33.20 8.33 28.03
N HIS A 41 33.26 9.56 28.54
CA HIS A 41 32.73 9.89 29.86
C HIS A 41 31.22 9.69 29.94
N ALA A 42 30.46 10.12 28.93
CA ALA A 42 29.02 9.86 28.87
C ALA A 42 28.71 8.35 28.90
N CYS A 43 29.41 7.55 28.06
CA CYS A 43 29.25 6.09 28.05
C CYS A 43 29.61 5.44 29.39
N GLN A 44 30.69 5.89 30.04
CA GLN A 44 31.13 5.40 31.34
C GLN A 44 30.06 5.63 32.42
N GLN A 45 29.39 6.78 32.41
CA GLN A 45 28.41 7.16 33.42
C GLN A 45 26.98 6.71 33.09
N CYS A 46 26.73 6.19 31.90
CA CYS A 46 25.40 5.75 31.47
C CYS A 46 25.01 4.45 32.18
N LYS A 47 24.33 4.59 33.31
CA LYS A 47 23.77 3.46 34.05
C LYS A 47 22.62 2.82 33.25
N PRO A 48 22.32 1.53 33.47
CA PRO A 48 21.10 0.94 32.94
C PRO A 48 19.88 1.73 33.38
N GLN A 49 18.90 1.89 32.49
CA GLN A 49 17.68 2.70 32.68
C GLN A 49 17.88 4.23 32.71
N ASP A 50 19.11 4.74 32.63
CA ASP A 50 19.38 6.18 32.46
C ASP A 50 19.13 6.58 30.99
N GLN A 51 17.84 6.74 30.66
CA GLN A 51 17.39 7.05 29.30
C GLN A 51 17.87 8.44 28.85
N ASP A 52 18.04 9.40 29.75
CA ASP A 52 18.47 10.76 29.39
C ASP A 52 19.96 10.79 29.02
N THR A 53 20.82 10.09 29.77
CA THR A 53 22.23 9.93 29.38
C THR A 53 22.36 9.12 28.09
N LEU A 54 21.53 8.09 27.89
CA LEU A 54 21.50 7.33 26.62
C LEU A 54 21.13 8.23 25.43
N ARG A 55 20.10 9.06 25.57
CA ARG A 55 19.70 10.06 24.55
C ARG A 55 20.81 11.07 24.27
N LEU A 56 21.53 11.50 25.30
CA LEU A 56 22.71 12.36 25.12
C LEU A 56 23.80 11.66 24.29
N ILE A 57 24.06 10.38 24.54
CA ILE A 57 25.03 9.59 23.76
C ILE A 57 24.58 9.47 22.31
N LYS A 58 23.31 9.14 22.03
CA LYS A 58 22.75 9.11 20.67
C LYS A 58 22.90 10.47 19.97
N LEU A 59 22.63 11.57 20.68
CA LEU A 59 22.82 12.92 20.15
C LEU A 59 24.29 13.18 19.79
N LEU A 60 25.24 12.78 20.63
CA LEU A 60 26.68 12.88 20.33
C LEU A 60 27.07 12.07 19.09
N ILE A 61 26.60 10.82 18.98
CA ILE A 61 26.87 9.94 17.82
C ILE A 61 26.28 10.53 16.53
N SER A 62 25.06 11.09 16.57
CA SER A 62 24.42 11.71 15.40
C SER A 62 25.16 12.95 14.87
N HIS A 63 26.08 13.50 15.67
CA HIS A 63 26.93 14.64 15.35
C HIS A 63 28.42 14.26 15.35
N HIS A 64 28.77 12.97 15.21
CA HIS A 64 30.15 12.52 15.32
C HIS A 64 31.10 13.15 14.29
N ASP A 65 30.66 13.37 13.05
CA ASP A 65 31.45 14.06 12.02
C ASP A 65 31.75 15.52 12.41
N ASP A 66 30.72 16.25 12.86
CA ASP A 66 30.83 17.65 13.27
C ASP A 66 31.77 17.78 14.50
N LEU A 67 31.64 16.85 15.45
CA LEU A 67 32.39 16.83 16.71
C LEU A 67 33.73 16.10 16.62
N LYS A 68 34.03 15.45 15.48
CA LYS A 68 35.17 14.55 15.27
C LYS A 68 35.26 13.44 16.32
N ILE A 69 34.12 12.85 16.68
CA ILE A 69 34.05 11.72 17.60
C ILE A 69 34.45 10.43 16.86
N ASN A 70 35.42 9.72 17.42
CA ASN A 70 35.73 8.35 17.04
C ASN A 70 35.03 7.40 18.02
N VAL A 71 34.01 6.67 17.54
CA VAL A 71 33.25 5.69 18.35
C VAL A 71 34.12 4.56 18.91
N ASN A 72 35.26 4.29 18.27
CA ASN A 72 36.25 3.28 18.66
C ASN A 72 37.40 3.87 19.51
N ALA A 73 37.27 5.11 19.99
CA ALA A 73 38.24 5.68 20.92
C ALA A 73 38.26 4.89 22.24
N THR A 74 39.42 4.89 22.90
CA THR A 74 39.60 4.24 24.21
C THR A 74 40.09 5.23 25.25
N LYS A 75 39.73 4.96 26.51
CA LYS A 75 40.21 5.68 27.70
C LYS A 75 40.66 4.65 28.72
N ASP A 76 41.92 4.71 29.13
CA ASP A 76 42.52 3.76 30.08
C ASP A 76 42.37 2.28 29.65
N GLY A 77 42.37 2.03 28.34
CA GLY A 77 42.15 0.70 27.76
C GLY A 77 40.68 0.28 27.63
N PHE A 78 39.73 1.10 28.08
CA PHE A 78 38.29 0.85 27.95
C PHE A 78 37.72 1.54 26.71
N SER A 79 37.04 0.77 25.86
CA SER A 79 36.21 1.27 24.77
C SER A 79 34.81 1.67 25.26
N ALA A 80 34.04 2.36 24.42
CA ALA A 80 32.63 2.64 24.70
C ALA A 80 31.81 1.35 24.90
N LEU A 81 32.05 0.32 24.07
CA LEU A 81 31.39 -0.98 24.20
C LEU A 81 31.72 -1.66 25.53
N LEU A 82 32.98 -1.61 25.96
CA LEU A 82 33.38 -2.21 27.23
C LEU A 82 32.74 -1.50 28.42
N PHE A 83 32.57 -0.17 28.38
CA PHE A 83 31.79 0.55 29.39
C PHE A 83 30.32 0.10 29.43
N ALA A 84 29.68 -0.04 28.26
CA ALA A 84 28.31 -0.53 28.17
C ALA A 84 28.17 -1.95 28.74
N THR A 85 29.11 -2.85 28.42
CA THR A 85 29.12 -4.22 28.91
C THR A 85 29.34 -4.31 30.42
N VAL A 86 30.30 -3.56 30.98
CA VAL A 86 30.56 -3.54 32.43
C VAL A 86 29.39 -2.95 33.21
N ASN A 87 28.71 -1.96 32.64
CA ASN A 87 27.51 -1.38 33.23
C ASN A 87 26.27 -2.28 33.07
N GLU A 88 26.35 -3.42 32.39
CA GLU A 88 25.19 -4.27 32.04
C GLU A 88 24.09 -3.51 31.27
N ASN A 89 24.49 -2.52 30.45
CA ASN A 89 23.58 -1.68 29.70
C ASN A 89 23.44 -2.18 28.25
N LEU A 90 22.41 -3.01 27.99
CA LEU A 90 22.17 -3.61 26.69
C LEU A 90 21.78 -2.59 25.61
N ASP A 91 20.94 -1.61 25.95
CA ASP A 91 20.47 -0.59 25.00
C ASP A 91 21.66 0.22 24.45
N LEU A 92 22.52 0.70 25.37
CA LEU A 92 23.75 1.40 24.99
C LEU A 92 24.69 0.51 24.15
N TYR A 93 24.80 -0.77 24.50
CA TYR A 93 25.65 -1.70 23.76
C TYR A 93 25.18 -1.87 22.31
N ILE A 94 23.87 -2.03 22.08
CA ILE A 94 23.27 -2.15 20.75
C ILE A 94 23.47 -0.85 19.95
N ASP A 95 23.15 0.32 20.56
CA ASP A 95 23.30 1.61 19.89
C ASP A 95 24.74 1.88 19.44
N LEU A 96 25.72 1.48 20.25
CA LEU A 96 27.14 1.60 19.91
C LEU A 96 27.55 0.67 18.77
N LEU A 97 27.05 -0.57 18.74
CA LEU A 97 27.27 -1.48 17.61
C LEU A 97 26.68 -0.92 16.32
N SER A 98 25.45 -0.40 16.35
CA SER A 98 24.80 0.24 15.21
C SER A 98 25.54 1.49 14.72
N ALA A 99 26.31 2.14 15.60
CA ALA A 99 27.18 3.25 15.27
C ALA A 99 28.56 2.83 14.73
N GLY A 100 28.85 1.53 14.60
CA GLY A 100 30.12 1.01 14.10
C GLY A 100 31.21 0.86 15.17
N ALA A 101 30.84 0.76 16.44
CA ALA A 101 31.79 0.42 17.49
C ALA A 101 32.22 -1.06 17.40
N GLU A 102 33.51 -1.32 17.56
CA GLU A 102 34.13 -2.64 17.48
C GLU A 102 35.00 -2.90 18.71
N ASP A 103 34.69 -3.95 19.49
CA ASP A 103 35.53 -4.44 20.59
C ASP A 103 35.27 -5.92 20.84
N LYS A 104 36.20 -6.78 20.40
CA LYS A 104 36.08 -8.24 20.55
C LYS A 104 35.96 -8.70 22.00
N THR A 105 36.62 -8.00 22.92
CA THR A 105 36.59 -8.34 24.36
C THR A 105 35.22 -8.03 24.92
N ALA A 106 34.69 -6.84 24.63
CA ALA A 106 33.34 -6.45 25.03
C ALA A 106 32.28 -7.39 24.43
N THR A 107 32.40 -7.76 23.15
CA THR A 107 31.46 -8.70 22.49
C THR A 107 31.47 -10.08 23.14
N THR A 108 32.64 -10.63 23.45
CA THR A 108 32.76 -11.93 24.11
C THR A 108 32.15 -11.89 25.52
N LEU A 109 32.47 -10.82 26.28
CA LEU A 109 31.96 -10.64 27.64
C LEU A 109 30.44 -10.44 27.65
N MET A 110 29.91 -9.59 26.77
CA MET A 110 28.48 -9.33 26.66
C MET A 110 27.71 -10.60 26.28
N SER A 111 28.24 -11.39 25.35
CA SER A 111 27.64 -12.68 24.95
C SER A 111 27.59 -13.67 26.12
N SER A 112 28.65 -13.72 26.93
CA SER A 112 28.71 -14.55 28.14
C SER A 112 27.72 -14.07 29.21
N ASN A 113 27.65 -12.76 29.45
CA ASN A 113 26.72 -12.14 30.39
C ASN A 113 25.27 -12.40 29.97
N PHE A 114 24.94 -12.20 28.69
CA PHE A 114 23.62 -12.45 28.13
C PHE A 114 23.23 -13.93 28.24
N THR A 115 24.13 -14.85 27.86
CA THR A 115 23.90 -16.29 27.98
C THR A 115 23.61 -16.70 29.43
N SER A 116 24.34 -16.11 30.38
CA SER A 116 24.15 -16.36 31.81
C SER A 116 22.81 -15.81 32.31
N ALA A 117 22.45 -14.59 31.90
CA ALA A 117 21.16 -13.97 32.20
C ALA A 117 20.00 -14.80 31.64
N SER A 118 20.01 -15.14 30.35
CA SER A 118 18.97 -15.97 29.70
C SER A 118 18.82 -17.33 30.39
N LYS A 119 19.92 -18.05 30.68
CA LYS A 119 19.85 -19.34 31.40
C LYS A 119 19.24 -19.21 32.79
N SER A 120 19.49 -18.11 33.48
CA SER A 120 18.92 -17.85 34.81
C SER A 120 17.42 -17.59 34.74
N ILE A 121 16.97 -16.81 33.75
CA ILE A 121 15.56 -16.44 33.54
C ILE A 121 14.76 -17.63 33.01
N GLN A 122 15.34 -18.45 32.13
CA GLN A 122 14.66 -19.57 31.50
C GLN A 122 14.06 -20.55 32.53
N LYS A 123 14.76 -20.75 33.65
CA LYS A 123 14.33 -21.61 34.76
C LYS A 123 13.14 -21.06 35.53
N LEU A 124 12.87 -19.76 35.41
CA LEU A 124 11.80 -19.07 36.13
C LEU A 124 10.48 -19.08 35.37
N TYR A 125 10.44 -19.45 34.08
CA TYR A 125 9.17 -19.45 33.37
C TYR A 125 8.19 -20.51 33.91
N HIS A 126 6.91 -20.15 33.94
CA HIS A 126 5.83 -21.10 34.17
C HIS A 126 5.77 -22.10 33.02
N GLU A 127 5.68 -23.39 33.37
CA GLU A 127 5.52 -24.46 32.37
C GLU A 127 4.27 -24.23 31.51
N LYS A 128 3.15 -23.79 32.11
CA LYS A 128 1.92 -23.42 31.38
C LYS A 128 2.17 -22.39 30.27
N PHE A 129 3.02 -21.39 30.53
CA PHE A 129 3.36 -20.36 29.55
C PHE A 129 4.15 -20.96 28.38
N LEU A 130 5.25 -21.66 28.67
CA LEU A 130 6.11 -22.27 27.66
C LEU A 130 5.37 -23.32 26.82
N THR A 131 4.58 -24.19 27.48
CA THR A 131 3.80 -25.23 26.80
C THR A 131 2.78 -24.62 25.86
N ARG A 132 2.00 -23.61 26.29
CA ARG A 132 1.03 -22.93 25.42
C ARG A 132 1.71 -22.22 24.26
N TYR A 133 2.84 -21.55 24.50
CA TYR A 133 3.62 -20.90 23.45
C TYR A 133 4.06 -21.91 22.38
N ASN A 134 4.65 -23.03 22.80
CA ASN A 134 5.12 -24.07 21.89
C ASN A 134 3.97 -24.76 21.14
N ILE A 135 2.82 -24.97 21.77
CA ILE A 135 1.62 -25.49 21.10
C ILE A 135 1.21 -24.55 19.95
N LEU A 136 1.16 -23.23 20.18
CA LEU A 136 0.81 -22.27 19.13
C LEU A 136 1.81 -22.25 17.96
N LEU A 137 3.10 -22.47 18.23
CA LEU A 137 4.09 -22.57 17.16
C LEU A 137 3.96 -23.89 16.38
N ASN A 138 3.72 -25.00 17.08
CA ASN A 138 3.54 -26.31 16.46
C ASN A 138 2.25 -26.37 15.63
N ASP A 139 1.16 -25.80 16.13
CA ASP A 139 -0.11 -25.69 15.40
C ASP A 139 0.08 -24.92 14.08
N PHE A 140 0.82 -23.80 14.11
CA PHE A 140 1.15 -23.04 12.89
C PHE A 140 2.05 -23.81 11.92
N ALA A 141 3.00 -24.58 12.43
CA ALA A 141 3.90 -25.38 11.62
C ALA A 141 3.20 -26.58 10.96
N ASP A 142 2.08 -27.04 11.52
CA ASP A 142 1.29 -28.13 10.95
C ASP A 142 0.46 -27.67 9.75
N LYS A 143 1.06 -27.80 8.56
CA LYS A 143 0.41 -27.48 7.28
C LYS A 143 -0.78 -28.39 6.95
N ARG A 144 -1.08 -29.43 7.74
CA ARG A 144 -2.30 -30.23 7.57
C ARG A 144 -3.52 -29.54 8.19
N SER A 145 -3.32 -28.78 9.26
CA SER A 145 -4.39 -28.07 9.97
C SER A 145 -4.47 -26.59 9.59
N LEU A 146 -3.32 -25.96 9.32
CA LEU A 146 -3.21 -24.58 8.85
C LEU A 146 -2.43 -24.51 7.53
N PRO A 147 -2.98 -25.04 6.43
CA PRO A 147 -2.30 -24.98 5.14
C PRO A 147 -2.22 -23.56 4.59
N ASP A 148 -1.21 -23.31 3.77
CA ASP A 148 -1.08 -22.05 3.03
C ASP A 148 -2.10 -22.00 1.90
N ARG A 149 -2.67 -20.82 1.66
CA ARG A 149 -3.72 -20.63 0.65
C ARG A 149 -3.27 -21.04 -0.76
N GLU A 150 -1.99 -20.82 -1.08
CA GLU A 150 -1.40 -21.15 -2.39
C GLU A 150 -1.32 -22.66 -2.66
N THR A 151 -1.44 -23.50 -1.62
CA THR A 151 -1.42 -24.96 -1.74
C THR A 151 -2.66 -25.48 -2.48
N TYR A 152 -3.76 -24.72 -2.49
CA TYR A 152 -5.02 -25.14 -3.08
C TYR A 152 -5.37 -24.29 -4.30
N PRO A 153 -5.65 -24.92 -5.46
CA PRO A 153 -6.06 -24.20 -6.66
C PRO A 153 -7.52 -23.69 -6.57
N ASN A 154 -8.35 -24.26 -5.69
CA ASN A 154 -9.75 -23.86 -5.48
C ASN A 154 -9.96 -23.22 -4.10
N ASP A 155 -10.67 -22.08 -4.06
CA ASP A 155 -10.99 -21.36 -2.82
C ASP A 155 -11.98 -22.13 -1.94
N GLU A 156 -12.83 -22.99 -2.51
CA GLU A 156 -13.80 -23.81 -1.76
C GLU A 156 -13.11 -24.86 -0.87
N GLU A 157 -12.06 -25.49 -1.38
CA GLU A 157 -11.22 -26.42 -0.61
C GLU A 157 -10.47 -25.67 0.49
N ASN A 158 -9.92 -24.49 0.15
CA ASN A 158 -9.26 -23.62 1.12
C ASN A 158 -10.20 -23.17 2.25
N ALA A 159 -11.48 -22.93 1.96
CA ALA A 159 -12.47 -22.48 2.93
C ALA A 159 -12.80 -23.51 4.02
N GLN A 160 -12.53 -24.81 3.79
CA GLN A 160 -12.75 -25.85 4.79
C GLN A 160 -11.89 -25.65 6.05
N PHE A 161 -10.77 -24.96 5.92
CA PHE A 161 -9.83 -24.68 7.01
C PHE A 161 -10.12 -23.37 7.75
N ASP A 162 -11.07 -22.56 7.28
CA ASP A 162 -11.31 -21.22 7.84
C ASP A 162 -11.71 -21.25 9.32
N LEU A 163 -12.52 -22.23 9.74
CA LEU A 163 -12.89 -22.37 11.16
C LEU A 163 -11.66 -22.66 12.03
N THR A 164 -10.79 -23.57 11.60
CA THR A 164 -9.55 -23.92 12.30
C THR A 164 -8.61 -22.71 12.36
N ARG A 165 -8.46 -21.96 11.26
CA ARG A 165 -7.68 -20.71 11.21
C ARG A 165 -8.21 -19.66 12.17
N VAL A 166 -9.53 -19.45 12.22
CA VAL A 166 -10.15 -18.50 13.14
C VAL A 166 -9.96 -18.92 14.60
N ILE A 167 -10.06 -20.21 14.91
CA ILE A 167 -9.78 -20.74 16.26
C ILE A 167 -8.32 -20.49 16.65
N TYR A 168 -7.37 -20.76 15.73
CA TYR A 168 -5.96 -20.47 15.94
C TYR A 168 -5.72 -18.98 16.24
N ILE A 169 -6.29 -18.08 15.43
CA ILE A 169 -6.23 -16.63 15.64
C ILE A 169 -6.71 -16.26 17.05
N LEU A 170 -7.86 -16.78 17.48
CA LEU A 170 -8.39 -16.53 18.83
C LEU A 170 -7.46 -17.01 19.94
N ASN A 171 -6.83 -18.18 19.77
CA ASN A 171 -5.89 -18.74 20.74
C ASN A 171 -4.62 -17.89 20.87
N VAL A 172 -4.10 -17.40 19.74
CA VAL A 172 -2.96 -16.47 19.72
C VAL A 172 -3.31 -15.16 20.42
N ILE A 173 -4.45 -14.55 20.08
CA ILE A 173 -4.90 -13.30 20.73
C ILE A 173 -5.04 -13.50 22.24
N GLN A 174 -5.65 -14.61 22.67
CA GLN A 174 -5.82 -14.91 24.09
C GLN A 174 -4.47 -15.07 24.81
N PHE A 175 -3.49 -15.73 24.18
CA PHE A 175 -2.16 -15.88 24.74
C PHE A 175 -1.47 -14.52 24.92
N LEU A 176 -1.50 -13.69 23.87
CA LEU A 176 -0.92 -12.35 23.91
C LEU A 176 -1.58 -11.49 24.99
N MET A 177 -2.89 -11.54 25.18
CA MET A 177 -3.54 -10.77 26.24
C MET A 177 -3.24 -11.30 27.66
N GLU A 178 -3.12 -12.61 27.85
CA GLU A 178 -2.96 -13.23 29.17
C GLU A 178 -1.55 -13.06 29.75
N PHE A 179 -0.53 -13.10 28.90
CA PHE A 179 0.86 -13.26 29.35
C PHE A 179 1.72 -11.99 29.29
N GLN A 180 1.14 -10.78 29.32
CA GLN A 180 1.98 -9.56 29.29
C GLN A 180 2.73 -9.33 30.61
N LYS A 181 2.07 -9.56 31.75
CA LYS A 181 2.63 -9.24 33.06
C LYS A 181 3.64 -10.30 33.55
N PRO A 182 4.76 -9.92 34.19
CA PRO A 182 5.74 -10.88 34.69
C PRO A 182 5.16 -11.98 35.58
N GLU A 183 4.16 -11.67 36.42
CA GLU A 183 3.53 -12.62 37.35
C GLU A 183 2.77 -13.75 36.66
N THR A 184 2.36 -13.53 35.40
CA THR A 184 1.66 -14.54 34.60
C THR A 184 2.63 -15.47 33.87
N ARG A 185 3.89 -15.04 33.69
CA ARG A 185 4.92 -15.75 32.92
C ARG A 185 6.00 -16.38 33.78
N LEU A 186 6.36 -15.74 34.89
CA LEU A 186 7.47 -16.12 35.74
C LEU A 186 6.96 -16.62 37.09
N GLN A 187 7.47 -17.77 37.51
CA GLN A 187 7.24 -18.38 38.81
C GLN A 187 7.66 -17.42 39.92
N GLY A 188 6.69 -16.89 40.66
CA GLY A 188 6.94 -15.93 41.74
C GLY A 188 7.13 -14.48 41.27
N GLY A 189 6.85 -14.16 40.00
CA GLY A 189 6.99 -12.82 39.44
C GLY A 189 8.43 -12.46 39.08
N LEU A 190 8.77 -11.16 39.15
CA LEU A 190 10.14 -10.70 38.93
C LEU A 190 11.08 -11.26 40.00
N PRO A 191 12.34 -11.58 39.65
CA PRO A 191 13.36 -11.94 40.64
C PRO A 191 13.47 -10.85 41.72
N LYS A 192 13.79 -11.22 42.97
CA LYS A 192 13.85 -10.25 44.09
C LYS A 192 14.85 -9.11 43.87
N ASN A 193 15.97 -9.40 43.21
CA ASN A 193 17.01 -8.44 42.86
C ASN A 193 17.53 -8.76 41.44
N PRO A 194 16.75 -8.46 40.39
CA PRO A 194 17.16 -8.78 39.03
C PRO A 194 18.27 -7.82 38.62
N SER A 195 19.32 -8.34 37.99
CA SER A 195 20.33 -7.49 37.37
C SER A 195 19.70 -6.69 36.22
N PRO A 196 20.23 -5.52 35.85
CA PRO A 196 19.70 -4.75 34.74
C PRO A 196 19.67 -5.53 33.42
N LEU A 197 20.71 -6.33 33.17
CA LEU A 197 20.73 -7.23 32.02
C LEU A 197 19.61 -8.27 32.10
N GLN A 198 19.31 -8.82 33.27
CA GLN A 198 18.18 -9.75 33.42
C GLN A 198 16.83 -9.10 33.11
N LEU A 199 16.61 -7.86 33.56
CA LEU A 199 15.39 -7.11 33.23
C LEU A 199 15.27 -6.88 31.71
N ALA A 200 16.36 -6.46 31.07
CA ALA A 200 16.42 -6.26 29.62
C ALA A 200 16.15 -7.58 28.88
N THR A 201 16.77 -8.69 29.30
CA THR A 201 16.51 -10.02 28.72
C THR A 201 15.05 -10.44 28.87
N ILE A 202 14.40 -10.23 30.03
CA ILE A 202 12.96 -10.55 30.22
C ILE A 202 12.08 -9.73 29.26
N SER A 203 12.41 -8.44 29.08
CA SER A 203 11.67 -7.54 28.19
C SER A 203 11.83 -7.94 26.73
N ASN A 204 13.08 -8.11 26.27
CA ASN A 204 13.38 -8.46 24.88
C ASN A 204 12.80 -9.84 24.53
N GLU A 205 12.98 -10.83 25.40
CA GLU A 205 12.39 -12.15 25.18
C GLU A 205 10.86 -12.13 25.09
N GLN A 206 10.20 -11.20 25.79
CA GLN A 206 8.74 -11.03 25.68
C GLN A 206 8.39 -10.38 24.35
N MET A 207 9.10 -9.32 23.99
CA MET A 207 8.87 -8.59 22.74
C MET A 207 9.08 -9.50 21.53
N THR A 208 10.16 -10.27 21.47
CA THR A 208 10.41 -11.25 20.39
C THR A 208 9.27 -12.27 20.28
N LYS A 209 8.79 -12.81 21.40
CA LYS A 209 7.66 -13.77 21.41
C LYS A 209 6.35 -13.11 20.97
N ASN A 210 6.09 -11.88 21.41
CA ASN A 210 4.92 -11.09 21.01
C ASN A 210 4.93 -10.84 19.49
N ARG A 211 6.06 -10.37 18.95
CA ARG A 211 6.24 -10.09 17.51
C ARG A 211 6.05 -11.35 16.67
N LEU A 212 6.68 -12.46 17.05
CA LEU A 212 6.54 -13.73 16.33
C LEU A 212 5.09 -14.22 16.29
N LEU A 213 4.37 -14.17 17.42
CA LEU A 213 2.97 -14.61 17.46
C LEU A 213 2.04 -13.67 16.69
N LEU A 214 2.27 -12.35 16.75
CA LEU A 214 1.53 -11.39 15.94
C LEU A 214 1.79 -11.60 14.44
N GLU A 215 3.02 -11.94 14.04
CA GLU A 215 3.37 -12.29 12.66
C GLU A 215 2.58 -13.53 12.21
N LYS A 216 2.58 -14.60 13.03
CA LYS A 216 1.85 -15.84 12.71
C LYS A 216 0.34 -15.63 12.65
N LEU A 217 -0.19 -14.75 13.50
CA LEU A 217 -1.58 -14.30 13.44
C LEU A 217 -1.88 -13.63 12.10
N CYS A 218 -1.03 -12.70 11.65
CA CYS A 218 -1.22 -11.99 10.37
C CYS A 218 -1.13 -12.96 9.18
N LEU A 219 -0.16 -13.88 9.17
CA LEU A 219 -0.05 -14.93 8.15
C LEU A 219 -1.27 -15.85 8.11
N THR A 220 -1.84 -16.19 9.26
CA THR A 220 -3.07 -16.99 9.31
C THR A 220 -4.27 -16.22 8.77
N ILE A 221 -4.35 -14.91 9.03
CA ILE A 221 -5.37 -14.03 8.43
C ILE A 221 -5.24 -13.96 6.92
N GLN A 222 -4.01 -13.83 6.39
CA GLN A 222 -3.75 -13.79 4.94
C GLN A 222 -4.28 -15.05 4.25
N ASN A 223 -4.12 -16.21 4.91
CA ASN A 223 -4.51 -17.53 4.41
C ASN A 223 -6.02 -17.84 4.48
N LEU A 224 -6.84 -16.97 5.08
CA LEU A 224 -8.30 -17.11 5.06
C LEU A 224 -8.84 -17.11 3.61
N SER A 225 -9.91 -17.86 3.36
CA SER A 225 -10.53 -17.92 2.02
C SER A 225 -10.98 -16.55 1.52
N SER A 226 -10.97 -16.40 0.19
CA SER A 226 -11.45 -15.19 -0.46
C SER A 226 -12.92 -14.93 -0.14
N THR A 227 -13.72 -16.00 -0.09
CA THR A 227 -15.15 -15.96 0.26
C THR A 227 -15.38 -15.34 1.63
N LEU A 228 -14.63 -15.78 2.65
CA LEU A 228 -14.73 -15.24 4.00
C LEU A 228 -14.25 -13.78 4.06
N ARG A 229 -13.10 -13.48 3.44
CA ARG A 229 -12.55 -12.12 3.40
C ARG A 229 -13.52 -11.13 2.74
N ILE A 230 -14.15 -11.51 1.62
CA ILE A 230 -15.15 -10.69 0.94
C ILE A 230 -16.36 -10.45 1.85
N LYS A 231 -16.90 -11.52 2.46
CA LYS A 231 -18.08 -11.44 3.35
C LYS A 231 -17.92 -10.41 4.48
N TYR A 232 -16.72 -10.34 5.07
CA TYR A 232 -16.46 -9.50 6.24
C TYR A 232 -15.65 -8.21 5.96
N SER A 233 -15.28 -7.95 4.70
CA SER A 233 -14.49 -6.76 4.30
C SER A 233 -15.12 -5.42 4.73
N LYS A 234 -16.45 -5.33 4.72
CA LYS A 234 -17.22 -4.11 5.04
C LYS A 234 -17.21 -3.71 6.52
N PHE A 235 -16.73 -4.57 7.42
CA PHE A 235 -16.76 -4.30 8.86
C PHE A 235 -15.52 -3.55 9.36
N PHE A 236 -14.52 -3.30 8.52
CA PHE A 236 -13.37 -2.51 8.91
C PHE A 236 -13.66 -1.00 8.82
N SER A 237 -13.46 -0.27 9.92
CA SER A 237 -13.69 1.17 10.00
C SER A 237 -12.62 1.86 10.86
N PRO A 238 -12.24 3.11 10.56
CA PRO A 238 -12.54 3.86 9.34
C PRO A 238 -11.64 3.41 8.18
N ALA A 239 -12.12 3.58 6.94
CA ALA A 239 -11.29 3.42 5.75
C ALA A 239 -9.98 4.23 5.89
N PRO A 240 -8.84 3.76 5.35
CA PRO A 240 -8.67 2.63 4.42
C PRO A 240 -8.29 1.28 5.08
N PHE A 241 -8.67 1.00 6.33
CA PHE A 241 -8.35 -0.29 6.96
C PHE A 241 -8.98 -1.46 6.19
N THR A 242 -8.17 -2.41 5.71
CA THR A 242 -8.61 -3.60 4.96
C THR A 242 -7.85 -4.84 5.40
N TRP A 243 -8.18 -6.00 4.84
CA TRP A 243 -7.41 -7.22 5.10
C TRP A 243 -5.91 -7.08 4.77
N ILE A 244 -5.56 -6.28 3.76
CA ILE A 244 -4.15 -6.02 3.38
C ILE A 244 -3.39 -5.31 4.51
N THR A 245 -4.08 -4.56 5.37
CA THR A 245 -3.47 -3.91 6.54
C THR A 245 -2.90 -4.94 7.52
N PHE A 246 -3.46 -6.15 7.61
CA PHE A 246 -2.87 -7.23 8.41
C PHE A 246 -1.61 -7.80 7.75
N ASP A 247 -1.60 -7.94 6.43
CA ASP A 247 -0.41 -8.39 5.68
C ASP A 247 0.74 -7.38 5.90
N GLN A 248 0.46 -6.08 5.79
CA GLN A 248 1.41 -5.01 6.08
C GLN A 248 1.87 -4.99 7.54
N LEU A 249 0.93 -5.13 8.49
CA LEU A 249 1.26 -5.21 9.91
C LEU A 249 2.21 -6.38 10.17
N GLY A 250 1.90 -7.56 9.63
CA GLY A 250 2.72 -8.76 9.71
C GLY A 250 4.15 -8.53 9.21
N GLY A 251 4.32 -7.81 8.10
CA GLY A 251 5.64 -7.44 7.58
C GLY A 251 6.40 -6.45 8.48
N ILE A 252 5.71 -5.46 9.06
CA ILE A 252 6.31 -4.39 9.89
C ILE A 252 6.77 -4.92 11.26
N ILE A 253 6.01 -5.82 11.86
CA ILE A 253 6.33 -6.38 13.18
C ILE A 253 7.43 -7.43 13.14
N ILE A 254 7.85 -7.91 11.96
CA ILE A 254 9.06 -8.72 11.86
C ILE A 254 10.24 -7.83 12.28
N GLU A 255 11.01 -8.29 13.26
CA GLU A 255 12.22 -7.62 13.71
C GLU A 255 13.23 -7.61 12.55
N PRO A 256 13.65 -6.48 11.97
CA PRO A 256 14.53 -6.45 10.81
C PRO A 256 15.91 -7.01 11.17
N ALA A 257 16.64 -7.53 10.18
CA ALA A 257 18.06 -7.82 10.33
C ALA A 257 18.82 -6.58 10.88
N GLU A 258 19.74 -6.81 11.83
CA GLU A 258 20.46 -5.79 12.62
C GLU A 258 21.21 -4.71 11.81
N PHE A 259 21.30 -4.85 10.48
CA PHE A 259 22.07 -3.98 9.59
C PHE A 259 21.26 -3.55 8.35
N LYS A 260 20.21 -2.74 8.53
CA LYS A 260 19.59 -1.99 7.43
C LYS A 260 20.22 -0.59 7.36
N VAL A 261 21.06 -0.37 6.35
CA VAL A 261 21.61 0.96 6.09
C VAL A 261 20.60 1.77 5.28
N THR A 262 20.14 2.89 5.84
CA THR A 262 19.26 3.83 5.13
C THR A 262 20.05 5.02 4.64
N THR A 263 19.83 5.41 3.38
CA THR A 263 20.47 6.59 2.80
C THR A 263 19.43 7.56 2.26
N ILE A 264 19.70 8.84 2.47
CA ILE A 264 18.90 9.94 1.92
C ILE A 264 19.87 10.93 1.28
N PRO A 265 19.80 11.16 -0.04
CA PRO A 265 20.51 12.26 -0.68
C PRO A 265 19.77 13.55 -0.37
N VAL A 266 20.45 14.51 0.25
CA VAL A 266 19.77 15.74 0.72
C VAL A 266 20.24 16.97 -0.04
N LEU A 267 21.52 17.08 -0.41
CA LEU A 267 22.05 18.26 -1.10
C LEU A 267 23.31 17.96 -1.93
N ASP A 268 23.61 18.89 -2.84
CA ASP A 268 24.95 19.13 -3.38
C ASP A 268 25.60 20.22 -2.52
N PHE A 269 26.77 19.98 -1.91
CA PHE A 269 27.36 20.93 -0.97
C PHE A 269 27.95 22.16 -1.66
N ASP A 270 28.32 22.05 -2.93
CA ASP A 270 28.80 23.17 -3.73
C ASP A 270 27.69 24.24 -3.87
N ASP A 271 26.44 23.82 -4.11
CA ASP A 271 25.26 24.70 -4.13
C ASP A 271 24.97 25.38 -2.77
N LEU A 272 25.34 24.76 -1.65
CA LEU A 272 25.07 25.26 -0.30
C LEU A 272 25.94 26.47 0.06
N ILE A 273 27.17 26.50 -0.46
CA ILE A 273 28.16 27.54 -0.17
C ILE A 273 27.82 28.83 -0.92
N GLU A 274 27.20 28.71 -2.10
CA GLU A 274 26.97 29.83 -3.02
C GLU A 274 25.54 30.43 -2.96
N SER A 275 24.59 29.85 -2.21
CA SER A 275 23.19 30.32 -2.26
C SER A 275 22.81 31.40 -1.25
N GLU A 276 21.99 32.36 -1.69
CA GLU A 276 21.36 33.40 -0.85
C GLU A 276 20.41 32.81 0.22
N ASP A 277 19.88 31.59 0.01
CA ASP A 277 18.91 30.93 0.88
C ASP A 277 19.54 29.89 1.82
N ARG A 278 20.65 30.26 2.44
CA ARG A 278 21.46 29.36 3.29
C ARG A 278 20.69 28.84 4.50
N GLU A 279 19.82 29.64 5.11
CA GLU A 279 19.05 29.27 6.29
C GLU A 279 18.04 28.14 5.98
N GLN A 280 17.30 28.25 4.88
CA GLN A 280 16.38 27.19 4.45
C GLN A 280 17.13 25.90 4.15
N LYS A 281 18.31 25.96 3.51
CA LYS A 281 19.10 24.76 3.24
C LYS A 281 19.66 24.11 4.52
N LEU A 282 20.10 24.90 5.50
CA LEU A 282 20.51 24.37 6.81
C LEU A 282 19.35 23.68 7.53
N ARG A 283 18.13 24.24 7.41
CA ARG A 283 16.92 23.62 7.92
C ARG A 283 16.64 22.28 7.26
N LEU A 284 16.77 22.17 5.94
CA LEU A 284 16.62 20.89 5.22
C LEU A 284 17.59 19.83 5.75
N VAL A 285 18.88 20.16 5.91
CA VAL A 285 19.88 19.23 6.47
C VAL A 285 19.52 18.79 7.88
N SER A 286 19.09 19.73 8.73
CA SER A 286 18.67 19.43 10.09
C SER A 286 17.46 18.48 10.12
N SER A 287 16.42 18.77 9.34
CA SER A 287 15.21 17.94 9.27
C SER A 287 15.49 16.56 8.70
N SER A 288 16.32 16.45 7.67
CA SER A 288 16.73 15.15 7.15
C SER A 288 17.54 14.34 8.16
N ARG A 289 18.42 14.98 8.95
CA ARG A 289 19.14 14.29 10.02
C ARG A 289 18.21 13.79 11.12
N GLN A 290 17.21 14.60 11.50
CA GLN A 290 16.20 14.15 12.48
C GLN A 290 15.37 12.98 11.96
N PHE A 291 14.98 13.01 10.68
CA PHE A 291 14.28 11.89 10.04
C PHE A 291 15.13 10.62 9.99
N LEU A 292 16.44 10.75 9.72
CA LEU A 292 17.37 9.61 9.82
C LEU A 292 17.51 9.07 11.24
N ASN A 293 17.53 9.94 12.25
CA ASN A 293 17.54 9.51 13.66
C ASN A 293 16.25 8.76 14.02
N GLU A 294 15.10 9.24 13.55
CA GLU A 294 13.80 8.56 13.69
C GLU A 294 13.81 7.18 13.04
N ILE A 295 14.41 7.04 11.86
CA ILE A 295 14.58 5.75 11.17
C ILE A 295 15.51 4.83 11.97
N GLY A 296 16.60 5.36 12.53
CA GLY A 296 17.53 4.61 13.38
C GLY A 296 16.84 3.99 14.60
N ASP A 297 15.84 4.68 15.17
CA ASP A 297 15.05 4.21 16.31
C ASP A 297 13.67 3.64 15.91
N LEU A 298 13.47 3.27 14.63
CA LEU A 298 12.19 2.75 14.14
C LEU A 298 11.77 1.46 14.87
N GLN A 299 12.72 0.60 15.25
CA GLN A 299 12.42 -0.64 15.97
C GLN A 299 11.89 -0.37 17.38
N PRO A 300 12.57 0.41 18.23
CA PRO A 300 12.00 0.88 19.49
C PRO A 300 10.61 1.53 19.34
N ILE A 301 10.36 2.31 18.27
CA ILE A 301 9.03 2.91 18.02
C ILE A 301 7.98 1.82 17.74
N ILE A 302 8.33 0.79 16.95
CA ILE A 302 7.45 -0.36 16.69
C ILE A 302 7.16 -1.14 17.98
N GLU A 303 8.13 -1.28 18.88
CA GLU A 303 7.96 -1.99 20.16
C GLU A 303 6.95 -1.30 21.09
N GLU A 304 6.98 0.03 21.16
CA GLU A 304 5.97 0.83 21.85
C GLU A 304 4.58 0.64 21.21
N ALA A 305 4.52 0.61 19.87
CA ALA A 305 3.29 0.36 19.14
C ALA A 305 2.73 -1.06 19.34
N VAL A 306 3.58 -2.10 19.41
CA VAL A 306 3.18 -3.49 19.68
C VAL A 306 2.49 -3.59 21.04
N THR A 307 3.01 -2.89 22.05
CA THR A 307 2.39 -2.83 23.38
C THR A 307 0.96 -2.27 23.28
N ASP A 308 0.79 -1.14 22.59
CA ASP A 308 -0.53 -0.53 22.36
C ASP A 308 -1.48 -1.42 21.53
N ILE A 309 -0.96 -2.15 20.53
CA ILE A 309 -1.75 -3.10 19.74
C ILE A 309 -2.30 -4.21 20.65
N ILE A 310 -1.46 -4.77 21.52
CA ILE A 310 -1.86 -5.84 22.44
C ILE A 310 -2.91 -5.35 23.44
N GLU A 311 -2.72 -4.14 23.99
CA GLU A 311 -3.61 -3.60 25.02
C GLU A 311 -4.93 -3.05 24.47
N LYS A 312 -4.90 -2.34 23.33
CA LYS A 312 -6.03 -1.56 22.81
C LYS A 312 -6.76 -2.26 21.66
N ASP A 313 -6.02 -2.86 20.73
CA ASP A 313 -6.59 -3.38 19.47
C ASP A 313 -7.00 -4.86 19.56
N LEU A 314 -6.19 -5.71 20.20
CA LEU A 314 -6.47 -7.15 20.31
C LEU A 314 -7.80 -7.51 21.01
N PRO A 315 -8.27 -6.80 22.06
CA PRO A 315 -9.59 -7.08 22.64
C PRO A 315 -10.73 -6.92 21.63
N ALA A 316 -10.69 -5.88 20.79
CA ALA A 316 -11.67 -5.67 19.74
C ALA A 316 -11.56 -6.74 18.64
N LEU A 317 -10.33 -7.10 18.26
CA LEU A 317 -10.07 -8.13 17.26
C LEU A 317 -10.55 -9.51 17.70
N LYS A 318 -10.36 -9.84 18.98
CA LYS A 318 -10.88 -11.07 19.59
C LYS A 318 -12.41 -11.13 19.49
N ALA A 319 -13.10 -10.05 19.86
CA ALA A 319 -14.55 -10.00 19.79
C ALA A 319 -15.07 -10.19 18.37
N PHE A 320 -14.40 -9.58 17.39
CA PHE A 320 -14.72 -9.73 15.97
C PHE A 320 -14.55 -11.17 15.47
N PHE A 321 -13.38 -11.78 15.67
CA PHE A 321 -13.16 -13.17 15.24
C PHE A 321 -14.01 -14.18 16.00
N HIS A 322 -14.40 -13.90 17.24
CA HIS A 322 -15.34 -14.74 17.97
C HIS A 322 -16.72 -14.76 17.28
N LYS A 323 -17.20 -13.62 16.79
CA LYS A 323 -18.44 -13.55 16.01
C LYS A 323 -18.32 -14.27 14.66
N ILE A 324 -17.18 -14.16 13.99
CA ILE A 324 -16.90 -14.92 12.75
C ILE A 324 -16.94 -16.43 13.04
N ALA A 325 -16.27 -16.90 14.09
CA ALA A 325 -16.27 -18.31 14.48
C ALA A 325 -17.70 -18.82 14.72
N MET A 326 -18.51 -18.06 15.46
CA MET A 326 -19.92 -18.41 15.68
C MET A 326 -20.71 -18.50 14.36
N SER A 327 -20.43 -17.62 13.39
CA SER A 327 -21.13 -17.64 12.09
C SER A 327 -20.71 -18.83 11.24
N LEU A 328 -19.46 -19.27 11.33
CA LEU A 328 -18.98 -20.47 10.64
C LEU A 328 -19.54 -21.75 11.26
N MET A 329 -19.75 -21.77 12.59
CA MET A 329 -20.33 -22.92 13.29
C MET A 329 -21.86 -23.01 13.15
N LYS A 330 -22.56 -21.89 12.92
CA LYS A 330 -24.03 -21.81 12.83
C LYS A 330 -24.45 -21.20 11.50
N SER A 331 -24.42 -21.99 10.42
CA SER A 331 -24.70 -21.57 9.04
C SER A 331 -26.03 -20.85 8.82
N ASP A 332 -27.03 -21.12 9.68
CA ASP A 332 -28.43 -20.71 9.44
C ASP A 332 -28.86 -19.46 10.22
N GLN A 333 -27.97 -18.88 11.04
CA GLN A 333 -28.27 -17.67 11.83
C GLN A 333 -27.51 -16.46 11.29
N ASN A 334 -28.25 -15.40 10.99
CA ASN A 334 -27.66 -14.13 10.59
C ASN A 334 -27.06 -13.46 11.83
N ILE A 335 -25.78 -13.71 12.09
CA ILE A 335 -25.07 -13.15 13.23
C ILE A 335 -24.67 -11.71 12.92
N ASP A 336 -25.12 -10.79 13.76
CA ASP A 336 -24.71 -9.39 13.68
C ASP A 336 -23.24 -9.23 14.10
N VAL A 337 -22.41 -8.75 13.17
CA VAL A 337 -20.99 -8.48 13.39
C VAL A 337 -20.81 -6.96 13.40
N PRO A 338 -20.38 -6.35 14.51
CA PRO A 338 -20.19 -4.91 14.56
C PRO A 338 -18.94 -4.49 13.76
N PRO A 339 -18.90 -3.25 13.24
CA PRO A 339 -17.68 -2.70 12.70
C PRO A 339 -16.56 -2.66 13.75
N ILE A 340 -15.33 -2.89 13.31
CA ILE A 340 -14.13 -2.89 14.15
C ILE A 340 -13.21 -1.74 13.78
N THR A 341 -12.61 -1.12 14.80
CA THR A 341 -11.57 -0.11 14.66
C THR A 341 -10.32 -0.55 15.40
N LEU A 342 -9.22 -0.68 14.67
CA LEU A 342 -7.89 -1.05 15.17
C LEU A 342 -6.97 0.17 15.03
N ALA A 343 -7.01 1.05 16.02
CA ALA A 343 -6.40 2.37 15.90
C ALA A 343 -4.86 2.29 15.93
N ALA A 344 -4.29 1.46 16.81
CA ALA A 344 -2.84 1.36 16.96
C ALA A 344 -2.22 0.68 15.73
N SER A 345 -2.84 -0.40 15.26
CA SER A 345 -2.46 -1.14 14.05
C SER A 345 -2.53 -0.23 12.82
N LYS A 346 -3.60 0.55 12.67
CA LYS A 346 -3.75 1.51 11.57
C LYS A 346 -2.66 2.59 11.62
N CYS A 347 -2.44 3.18 12.79
CA CYS A 347 -1.43 4.23 12.98
C CYS A 347 -0.04 3.70 12.64
N LEU A 348 0.34 2.53 13.16
CA LEU A 348 1.63 1.91 12.91
C LEU A 348 1.85 1.60 11.43
N VAL A 349 0.85 1.00 10.77
CA VAL A 349 0.95 0.66 9.35
C VAL A 349 1.05 1.92 8.49
N GLY A 350 0.20 2.92 8.74
CA GLY A 350 0.22 4.20 8.02
C GLY A 350 1.55 4.93 8.19
N TYR A 351 2.02 5.07 9.44
CA TYR A 351 3.29 5.70 9.77
C TYR A 351 4.48 4.98 9.13
N SER A 352 4.57 3.66 9.30
CA SER A 352 5.69 2.88 8.75
C SER A 352 5.69 2.91 7.22
N ASN A 353 4.53 2.78 6.57
CA ASN A 353 4.44 2.88 5.11
C ASN A 353 4.88 4.27 4.63
N ASP A 354 4.44 5.34 5.28
CA ASP A 354 4.84 6.71 4.95
C ASP A 354 6.35 6.91 5.04
N VAL A 355 6.99 6.42 6.12
CA VAL A 355 8.46 6.50 6.29
C VAL A 355 9.17 5.75 5.16
N HIS A 356 8.83 4.48 4.94
CA HIS A 356 9.51 3.65 3.93
C HIS A 356 9.26 4.16 2.50
N ASN A 357 8.03 4.55 2.17
CA ASN A 357 7.69 5.01 0.83
C ASN A 357 8.26 6.40 0.55
N LEU A 358 8.38 7.27 1.57
CA LEU A 358 9.05 8.55 1.39
C LEU A 358 10.56 8.37 1.11
N ILE A 359 11.24 7.45 1.80
CA ILE A 359 12.64 7.09 1.51
C ILE A 359 12.77 6.58 0.06
N LYS A 360 11.91 5.63 -0.33
CA LYS A 360 11.90 5.08 -1.71
C LYS A 360 11.65 6.18 -2.74
N LEU A 361 10.66 7.05 -2.52
CA LEU A 361 10.35 8.17 -3.42
C LEU A 361 11.51 9.15 -3.56
N ILE A 362 12.16 9.52 -2.46
CA ILE A 362 13.33 10.40 -2.49
C ILE A 362 14.46 9.75 -3.30
N ASN A 363 14.72 8.46 -3.08
CA ASN A 363 15.79 7.74 -3.75
C ASN A 363 15.50 7.50 -5.25
N LEU A 364 14.25 7.20 -5.62
CA LEU A 364 13.82 7.10 -7.02
C LEU A 364 13.96 8.42 -7.75
N ALA A 365 13.42 9.50 -7.17
CA ALA A 365 13.43 10.83 -7.78
C ALA A 365 14.84 11.41 -7.91
N SER A 366 15.79 10.95 -7.09
CA SER A 366 17.20 11.38 -7.14
C SER A 366 18.13 10.41 -7.86
N PHE A 367 17.61 9.27 -8.33
CA PHE A 367 18.37 8.20 -8.98
C PHE A 367 19.46 7.58 -8.08
N SER A 368 19.22 7.50 -6.77
CA SER A 368 20.20 7.07 -5.75
C SER A 368 19.93 5.71 -5.11
N GLU A 369 18.85 5.00 -5.49
CA GLU A 369 18.41 3.73 -4.87
C GLU A 369 19.50 2.65 -4.73
N HIS A 370 20.59 2.75 -5.50
CA HIS A 370 21.60 1.68 -5.61
C HIS A 370 23.03 2.16 -5.43
N ILE A 371 23.25 3.23 -4.65
CA ILE A 371 24.60 3.56 -4.19
C ILE A 371 25.09 2.40 -3.32
N LYS A 372 25.85 1.47 -3.93
CA LYS A 372 26.49 0.35 -3.24
C LYS A 372 27.44 0.91 -2.21
N MET A 373 27.00 0.96 -0.95
CA MET A 373 27.89 1.28 0.15
C MET A 373 28.89 0.15 0.30
N SER A 374 30.17 0.50 0.27
CA SER A 374 31.26 -0.41 0.61
C SER A 374 30.93 -1.12 1.92
N LYS A 375 31.09 -2.45 1.97
CA LYS A 375 30.97 -3.29 3.19
C LYS A 375 32.04 -2.97 4.26
N THR A 376 32.62 -1.77 4.22
CA THR A 376 33.50 -1.26 5.27
C THR A 376 32.66 -1.01 6.51
N SER A 377 32.98 -1.74 7.58
CA SER A 377 32.29 -1.90 8.87
C SER A 377 32.13 -0.63 9.72
N ALA A 378 32.29 0.56 9.16
CA ALA A 378 32.46 1.80 9.92
C ALA A 378 31.43 2.90 9.62
N LEU A 379 30.36 2.62 8.86
CA LEU A 379 29.33 3.61 8.58
C LEU A 379 28.11 3.37 9.47
N PRO A 380 27.57 4.41 10.13
CA PRO A 380 26.35 4.31 10.91
C PRO A 380 25.18 3.82 10.04
N SER A 381 24.18 3.19 10.65
CA SER A 381 22.97 2.64 10.00
C SER A 381 22.16 3.65 9.18
N SER A 382 22.48 4.95 9.25
CA SER A 382 21.83 6.02 8.49
C SER A 382 22.83 7.08 8.02
N VAL A 383 22.90 7.34 6.71
CA VAL A 383 23.90 8.26 6.13
C VAL A 383 23.26 9.29 5.20
N LEU A 384 23.66 10.55 5.37
CA LEU A 384 23.37 11.64 4.43
C LEU A 384 24.37 11.60 3.27
N LEU A 385 23.88 11.48 2.04
CA LEU A 385 24.73 11.43 0.85
C LEU A 385 24.81 12.79 0.16
N GLU A 386 26.02 13.17 -0.25
CA GLU A 386 26.30 14.30 -1.13
C GLU A 386 26.06 13.91 -2.59
N GLY A 387 25.27 14.70 -3.30
CA GLY A 387 25.03 14.50 -4.73
C GLY A 387 26.04 15.23 -5.60
N LYS A 388 27.22 14.65 -5.86
CA LYS A 388 28.34 15.25 -6.63
C LYS A 388 28.12 15.48 -8.14
N ILE A 389 26.87 15.44 -8.62
CA ILE A 389 26.53 15.58 -10.05
C ILE A 389 25.44 16.63 -10.18
N LYS A 390 25.60 17.51 -11.18
CA LYS A 390 24.58 18.48 -11.59
C LYS A 390 23.24 17.80 -11.80
N ARG A 391 22.22 18.32 -11.13
CA ARG A 391 20.89 17.70 -10.98
C ARG A 391 20.23 17.24 -12.30
N PRO A 392 20.27 18.01 -13.41
CA PRO A 392 19.56 17.63 -14.64
C PRO A 392 20.11 16.39 -15.35
N HIS A 393 21.38 16.01 -15.13
CA HIS A 393 22.02 14.89 -15.81
C HIS A 393 22.13 13.63 -14.94
N ARG A 394 21.53 13.62 -13.74
CA ARG A 394 21.62 12.47 -12.83
C ARG A 394 20.99 11.21 -13.40
N PHE A 395 19.93 11.34 -14.19
CA PHE A 395 19.24 10.21 -14.81
C PHE A 395 20.14 9.43 -15.79
N GLU A 396 21.14 10.09 -16.40
CA GLU A 396 22.06 9.46 -17.38
C GLU A 396 22.92 8.35 -16.75
N LYS A 397 23.04 8.33 -15.42
CA LYS A 397 23.68 7.21 -14.70
C LYS A 397 22.75 6.00 -14.53
N ARG A 398 21.45 6.17 -14.74
CA ARG A 398 20.43 5.14 -14.53
C ARG A 398 19.99 4.49 -15.83
N PHE A 399 19.77 5.28 -16.89
CA PHE A 399 19.37 4.78 -18.20
C PHE A 399 19.75 5.74 -19.32
N ASP A 400 19.86 5.21 -20.53
CA ASP A 400 20.09 5.98 -21.76
C ASP A 400 18.78 6.19 -22.54
N LEU A 401 18.26 7.41 -22.53
CA LEU A 401 17.03 7.78 -23.25
C LEU A 401 17.17 7.71 -24.79
N SER A 402 18.39 7.60 -25.32
CA SER A 402 18.60 7.37 -26.76
C SER A 402 18.35 5.91 -27.16
N SER A 403 18.44 4.97 -26.21
CA SER A 403 18.24 3.54 -26.43
C SER A 403 16.79 3.11 -26.16
N LYS A 404 16.34 2.05 -26.84
CA LYS A 404 15.02 1.45 -26.59
C LYS A 404 14.92 0.87 -25.17
N MET A 405 15.99 0.22 -24.70
CA MET A 405 16.09 -0.33 -23.35
C MET A 405 15.95 0.77 -22.29
N GLY A 406 16.66 1.88 -22.45
CA GLY A 406 16.64 2.98 -21.49
C GLY A 406 15.31 3.74 -21.48
N ARG A 407 14.64 3.87 -22.64
CA ARG A 407 13.26 4.38 -22.70
C ARG A 407 12.27 3.49 -21.95
N HIS A 408 12.39 2.17 -22.07
CA HIS A 408 11.56 1.22 -21.32
C HIS A 408 11.86 1.25 -19.82
N ALA A 409 13.13 1.35 -19.43
CA ALA A 409 13.52 1.55 -18.05
C ALA A 409 12.96 2.86 -17.47
N ALA A 410 12.93 3.94 -18.26
CA ALA A 410 12.35 5.21 -17.87
C ALA A 410 10.83 5.11 -17.63
N LEU A 411 10.09 4.36 -18.46
CA LEU A 411 8.67 4.07 -18.22
C LEU A 411 8.46 3.25 -16.94
N ARG A 412 9.30 2.25 -16.68
CA ARG A 412 9.26 1.49 -15.42
C ARG A 412 9.41 2.41 -14.22
N LEU A 413 10.33 3.37 -14.29
CA LEU A 413 10.56 4.33 -13.21
C LEU A 413 9.32 5.20 -12.96
N LEU A 414 8.69 5.73 -14.01
CA LEU A 414 7.42 6.49 -13.89
C LEU A 414 6.30 5.63 -13.28
N GLN A 415 6.20 4.37 -13.70
CA GLN A 415 5.24 3.41 -13.15
C GLN A 415 5.48 3.16 -11.66
N SER A 416 6.73 2.89 -11.25
CA SER A 416 7.11 2.69 -9.84
C SER A 416 6.82 3.91 -8.98
N LEU A 417 7.14 5.10 -9.50
CA LEU A 417 6.93 6.36 -8.79
C LEU A 417 5.43 6.65 -8.60
N GLY A 418 4.61 6.46 -9.63
CA GLY A 418 3.16 6.58 -9.50
C GLY A 418 2.53 5.52 -8.61
N GLU A 419 3.08 4.29 -8.58
CA GLU A 419 2.63 3.22 -7.67
C GLU A 419 2.84 3.61 -6.21
N LEU A 420 4.02 4.16 -5.88
CA LEU A 420 4.35 4.62 -4.54
C LEU A 420 3.48 5.79 -4.08
N ILE A 421 2.99 6.64 -5.00
CA ILE A 421 2.13 7.80 -4.72
C ILE A 421 0.65 7.43 -4.57
N THR A 422 0.25 6.21 -4.94
CA THR A 422 -1.15 5.78 -4.76
C THR A 422 -1.56 5.80 -3.28
N GLY A 423 -2.85 6.03 -3.01
CA GLY A 423 -3.38 6.12 -1.63
C GLY A 423 -3.25 4.82 -0.79
N LYS A 424 -2.74 3.73 -1.38
CA LYS A 424 -2.36 2.50 -0.67
C LYS A 424 -0.98 2.61 -0.02
N ASN A 425 -0.08 3.35 -0.66
CA ASN A 425 1.34 3.44 -0.32
C ASN A 425 1.70 4.82 0.26
N PHE A 426 1.11 5.90 -0.26
CA PHE A 426 1.31 7.26 0.22
C PHE A 426 0.07 7.75 0.94
N SER A 427 0.18 8.02 2.24
CA SER A 427 -0.99 8.43 3.00
C SER A 427 -1.50 9.81 2.57
N LYS A 428 -2.79 10.04 2.82
CA LYS A 428 -3.39 11.36 2.67
C LYS A 428 -2.69 12.40 3.55
N PHE A 429 -2.13 12.00 4.70
CA PHE A 429 -1.38 12.89 5.58
C PHE A 429 -0.20 13.52 4.83
N LEU A 430 0.63 12.73 4.11
CA LEU A 430 1.76 13.27 3.35
C LEU A 430 1.31 14.12 2.14
N ILE A 431 0.26 13.69 1.43
CA ILE A 431 -0.31 14.43 0.30
C ILE A 431 -0.76 15.83 0.71
N ASP A 432 -1.44 15.94 1.86
CA ASP A 432 -2.02 17.19 2.34
C ASP A 432 -0.96 18.18 2.87
N LEU A 433 0.26 17.73 3.18
CA LEU A 433 1.36 18.60 3.62
C LEU A 433 1.83 19.55 2.49
N ASP A 434 1.82 19.10 1.24
CA ASP A 434 2.20 19.92 0.08
C ASP A 434 1.07 19.97 -0.97
N PRO A 435 0.12 20.92 -0.83
CA PRO A 435 -1.02 21.05 -1.74
C PRO A 435 -0.66 21.66 -3.10
N THR A 436 0.62 22.02 -3.33
CA THR A 436 1.07 22.64 -4.58
C THR A 436 1.67 21.64 -5.57
N VAL A 437 1.82 20.38 -5.16
CA VAL A 437 2.21 19.28 -6.04
C VAL A 437 0.94 18.57 -6.52
N ASP A 438 0.83 18.35 -7.83
CA ASP A 438 -0.25 17.56 -8.39
C ASP A 438 0.08 16.06 -8.31
N TRP A 439 -0.14 15.47 -7.14
CA TRP A 439 0.11 14.05 -6.90
C TRP A 439 -0.70 13.13 -7.84
N ARG A 440 -1.86 13.59 -8.33
CA ARG A 440 -2.72 12.81 -9.23
C ARG A 440 -2.09 12.62 -10.60
N THR A 441 -1.29 13.57 -11.08
CA THR A 441 -0.57 13.46 -12.37
C THR A 441 0.26 12.18 -12.44
N PHE A 442 0.97 11.82 -11.36
CA PHE A 442 1.78 10.60 -11.32
C PHE A 442 0.92 9.32 -11.36
N ILE A 443 -0.24 9.33 -10.70
CA ILE A 443 -1.18 8.20 -10.71
C ILE A 443 -1.75 8.00 -12.12
N VAL A 444 -2.17 9.09 -12.80
CA VAL A 444 -2.69 9.04 -14.17
C VAL A 444 -1.65 8.48 -15.14
N ILE A 445 -0.40 8.92 -15.03
CA ILE A 445 0.70 8.42 -15.87
C ILE A 445 0.93 6.93 -15.60
N ARG A 446 1.01 6.52 -14.32
CA ARG A 446 1.17 5.10 -13.95
C ARG A 446 0.01 4.26 -14.49
N ASP A 447 -1.23 4.70 -14.35
CA ASP A 447 -2.41 3.96 -14.82
C ASP A 447 -2.36 3.79 -16.35
N ALA A 448 -1.98 4.83 -17.09
CA ALA A 448 -1.85 4.74 -18.54
C ALA A 448 -0.68 3.86 -18.99
N ILE A 449 0.45 3.88 -18.26
CA ILE A 449 1.60 3.00 -18.53
C ILE A 449 1.24 1.54 -18.22
N THR A 450 0.58 1.26 -17.10
CA THR A 450 0.19 -0.10 -16.71
C THR A 450 -0.91 -0.65 -17.63
N HIS A 451 -1.93 0.16 -17.93
CA HIS A 451 -3.10 -0.26 -18.71
C HIS A 451 -3.02 0.18 -20.17
N GLN A 452 -1.88 0.02 -20.84
CA GLN A 452 -1.76 0.32 -22.29
C GLN A 452 -2.71 -0.51 -23.16
N ASP A 453 -3.28 -1.57 -22.58
CA ASP A 453 -4.31 -2.38 -23.16
C ASP A 453 -5.69 -1.68 -23.19
N GLU A 454 -5.88 -0.57 -22.47
CA GLU A 454 -7.10 0.24 -22.48
C GLU A 454 -6.99 1.50 -23.37
N LYS A 455 -8.15 2.01 -23.81
CA LYS A 455 -8.26 3.25 -24.59
C LYS A 455 -7.29 3.28 -25.78
N ASP A 456 -6.68 4.45 -26.04
CA ASP A 456 -5.60 4.69 -26.98
C ASP A 456 -4.27 4.95 -26.26
N TYR A 457 -4.10 4.42 -25.03
CA TYR A 457 -2.93 4.71 -24.20
C TYR A 457 -1.63 4.23 -24.84
N HIS A 458 -1.58 3.01 -25.38
CA HIS A 458 -0.39 2.51 -26.08
C HIS A 458 0.12 3.50 -27.13
N TYR A 459 -0.78 4.02 -27.98
CA TYR A 459 -0.41 5.02 -29.00
C TYR A 459 0.14 6.31 -28.39
N LYS A 460 -0.49 6.84 -27.33
CA LYS A 460 -0.03 8.06 -26.64
C LYS A 460 1.31 7.86 -25.94
N ILE A 461 1.57 6.67 -25.38
CA ILE A 461 2.86 6.30 -24.79
C ILE A 461 3.94 6.23 -25.88
N GLU A 462 3.67 5.60 -27.02
CA GLU A 462 4.62 5.55 -28.15
C GLU A 462 4.98 6.95 -28.67
N GLN A 463 3.99 7.84 -28.80
CA GLN A 463 4.26 9.24 -29.15
C GLN A 463 5.14 9.95 -28.13
N PHE A 464 4.96 9.64 -26.84
CA PHE A 464 5.79 10.19 -25.78
C PHE A 464 7.22 9.65 -25.83
N LEU A 465 7.40 8.34 -26.07
CA LEU A 465 8.70 7.72 -26.23
C LEU A 465 9.50 8.23 -27.43
N GLN A 466 8.82 8.75 -28.45
CA GLN A 466 9.45 9.38 -29.62
C GLN A 466 9.90 10.82 -29.36
N ASN A 467 9.42 11.46 -28.29
CA ASN A 467 9.77 12.85 -27.96
C ASN A 467 10.91 12.90 -26.93
N GLU A 468 12.14 12.84 -27.43
CA GLU A 468 13.35 12.84 -26.60
C GLU A 468 13.52 14.11 -25.75
N GLU A 469 13.14 15.28 -26.30
CA GLU A 469 13.19 16.55 -25.56
C GLU A 469 12.25 16.54 -24.35
N ALA A 470 11.02 16.05 -24.52
CA ALA A 470 10.07 15.94 -23.42
C ALA A 470 10.55 14.94 -22.35
N LEU A 471 11.15 13.82 -22.75
CA LEU A 471 11.74 12.85 -21.82
C LEU A 471 12.88 13.49 -21.01
N LYS A 472 13.82 14.18 -21.67
CA LYS A 472 14.92 14.89 -21.01
C LYS A 472 14.44 15.98 -20.06
N GLN A 473 13.41 16.73 -20.45
CA GLN A 473 12.80 17.76 -19.59
C GLN A 473 12.20 17.14 -18.31
N ILE A 474 11.47 16.03 -18.46
CA ILE A 474 10.80 15.35 -17.33
C ILE A 474 11.84 14.73 -16.39
N PHE A 475 12.74 13.88 -16.91
CA PHE A 475 13.70 13.14 -16.07
C PHE A 475 14.89 13.97 -15.61
N GLY A 476 15.18 15.09 -16.27
CA GLY A 476 16.19 16.05 -15.85
C GLY A 476 15.63 17.10 -14.89
N ASP A 477 15.13 18.20 -15.44
CA ASP A 477 14.77 19.40 -14.67
C ASP A 477 13.57 19.18 -13.75
N GLU A 478 12.49 18.56 -14.24
CA GLU A 478 11.27 18.39 -13.45
C GLU A 478 11.44 17.39 -12.31
N PHE A 479 12.18 16.31 -12.53
CA PHE A 479 12.50 15.34 -11.48
C PHE A 479 13.48 15.92 -10.45
N ALA A 480 14.45 16.73 -10.88
CA ALA A 480 15.31 17.47 -9.95
C ALA A 480 14.48 18.43 -9.06
N TYR A 481 13.50 19.11 -9.65
CA TYR A 481 12.54 19.94 -8.90
C TYR A 481 11.67 19.10 -7.96
N PHE A 482 11.11 17.98 -8.44
CA PHE A 482 10.29 17.06 -7.63
C PHE A 482 11.05 16.52 -6.43
N TRP A 483 12.30 16.08 -6.62
CA TRP A 483 13.17 15.64 -5.53
C TRP A 483 13.35 16.73 -4.46
N GLN A 484 13.57 17.98 -4.86
CA GLN A 484 13.66 19.09 -3.91
C GLN A 484 12.35 19.29 -3.12
N ARG A 485 11.19 19.10 -3.76
CA ARG A 485 9.89 19.11 -3.06
C ARG A 485 9.77 17.97 -2.05
N LEU A 486 10.23 16.77 -2.39
CA LEU A 486 10.24 15.62 -1.48
C LEU A 486 11.16 15.83 -0.27
N ILE A 487 12.34 16.45 -0.45
CA ILE A 487 13.19 16.82 0.69
C ILE A 487 12.53 17.88 1.57
N ASN A 488 11.86 18.87 0.97
CA ASN A 488 11.09 19.86 1.73
C ASN A 488 9.89 19.23 2.47
N LEU A 489 9.33 18.14 1.95
CA LEU A 489 8.27 17.39 2.62
C LEU A 489 8.73 16.84 3.97
N LEU A 490 10.02 16.51 4.14
CA LEU A 490 10.59 16.11 5.44
C LEU A 490 10.47 17.24 6.47
N VAL A 491 10.71 18.49 6.05
CA VAL A 491 10.58 19.67 6.91
C VAL A 491 9.11 19.88 7.32
N LEU A 492 8.19 19.78 6.36
CA LEU A 492 6.75 19.92 6.62
C LEU A 492 6.23 18.81 7.54
N ARG A 493 6.74 17.59 7.35
CA ARG A 493 6.43 16.44 8.21
C ARG A 493 6.91 16.67 9.64
N GLU A 494 8.16 17.10 9.83
CA GLU A 494 8.69 17.45 11.16
C GLU A 494 7.87 18.55 11.84
N GLN A 495 7.46 19.59 11.10
CA GLN A 495 6.61 20.66 11.66
C GLN A 495 5.26 20.14 12.15
N LYS A 496 4.71 19.11 11.51
CA LYS A 496 3.39 18.57 11.83
C LYS A 496 3.41 17.47 12.89
N LEU A 497 4.41 16.59 12.86
CA LEU A 497 4.57 15.47 13.81
C LEU A 497 5.38 15.86 15.05
N GLY A 498 6.22 16.89 14.94
CA GLY A 498 7.22 17.24 15.94
C GLY A 498 8.59 16.66 15.60
N ALA A 499 9.63 17.31 16.12
CA ALA A 499 11.02 16.88 15.98
C ALA A 499 11.29 15.59 16.78
N TYR A 500 11.95 14.61 16.16
CA TYR A 500 12.37 13.40 16.86
C TYR A 500 13.57 13.69 17.79
N GLN A 501 13.46 13.29 19.06
CA GLN A 501 14.45 13.58 20.12
C GLN A 501 14.97 12.33 20.83
N PHE A 502 15.11 11.21 20.10
CA PHE A 502 15.58 9.93 20.67
C PHE A 502 14.69 9.41 21.81
N ASP A 503 13.39 9.71 21.75
CA ASP A 503 12.37 9.24 22.70
C ASP A 503 11.27 8.48 21.95
N PRO A 504 11.46 7.17 21.68
CA PRO A 504 10.49 6.35 20.95
C PRO A 504 9.10 6.38 21.59
N LYS A 505 9.03 6.32 22.92
CA LYS A 505 7.77 6.25 23.68
C LYS A 505 6.95 7.53 23.55
N THR A 506 7.56 8.68 23.84
CA THR A 506 6.87 9.97 23.73
C THR A 506 6.50 10.26 22.27
N TYR A 507 7.37 9.91 21.33
CA TYR A 507 7.12 10.12 19.92
C TYR A 507 5.97 9.25 19.40
N TRP A 508 5.96 7.95 19.71
CA TRP A 508 4.84 7.05 19.40
C TRP A 508 3.52 7.55 19.99
N ALA A 509 3.51 7.97 21.26
CA ALA A 509 2.32 8.51 21.90
C ALA A 509 1.77 9.74 21.16
N ASN A 510 2.65 10.64 20.69
CA ASN A 510 2.26 11.80 19.90
C ASN A 510 1.66 11.40 18.53
N LEU A 511 2.29 10.45 17.83
CA LEU A 511 1.77 9.91 16.56
C LEU A 511 0.37 9.30 16.74
N PHE A 512 0.22 8.45 17.75
CA PHE A 512 -1.04 7.79 18.05
C PHE A 512 -2.15 8.78 18.42
N ASN A 513 -1.84 9.78 19.25
CA ASN A 513 -2.79 10.84 19.63
C ASN A 513 -3.21 11.67 18.42
N LEU A 514 -2.30 11.96 17.50
CA LEU A 514 -2.60 12.69 16.26
C LEU A 514 -3.62 11.89 15.40
N GLU A 515 -3.38 10.61 15.16
CA GLU A 515 -4.30 9.74 14.40
C GLU A 515 -5.68 9.61 15.07
N CYS A 516 -5.73 9.61 16.40
CA CYS A 516 -6.99 9.62 17.15
C CYS A 516 -7.73 10.96 17.04
N SER A 517 -7.02 12.09 17.00
CA SER A 517 -7.62 13.44 16.93
C SER A 517 -8.22 13.80 15.57
N VAL A 518 -7.72 13.22 14.47
CA VAL A 518 -8.20 13.48 13.09
C VAL A 518 -9.61 12.89 12.84
N LYS A 519 -10.15 12.09 13.78
CA LYS A 519 -11.41 11.34 13.64
C LYS A 519 -12.67 12.04 14.17
N GLU A 520 -12.64 13.32 14.57
CA GLU A 520 -13.90 14.05 14.81
C GLU A 520 -14.47 14.48 13.45
N PRO A 521 -15.52 13.82 12.92
CA PRO A 521 -16.20 14.36 11.75
C PRO A 521 -16.75 15.73 12.12
N ALA A 522 -16.50 16.72 11.25
CA ALA A 522 -17.22 17.99 11.32
C ALA A 522 -18.72 17.67 11.47
N PRO A 523 -19.44 18.29 12.42
CA PRO A 523 -20.84 17.98 12.67
C PRO A 523 -21.56 18.12 11.35
N GLU A 524 -22.12 17.01 10.85
CA GLU A 524 -22.96 17.02 9.66
C GLU A 524 -23.99 18.12 9.89
N GLU A 525 -23.92 19.18 9.09
CA GLU A 525 -24.90 20.26 9.11
C GLU A 525 -26.27 19.59 9.02
N GLN A 526 -27.00 19.63 10.14
CA GLN A 526 -28.35 19.14 10.23
C GLN A 526 -29.14 19.86 9.16
N LYS A 527 -29.41 19.16 8.05
CA LYS A 527 -30.25 19.66 6.97
C LYS A 527 -31.54 20.16 7.60
N ALA A 528 -31.72 21.48 7.59
CA ALA A 528 -32.90 22.16 8.09
C ALA A 528 -34.14 21.42 7.59
N SER A 529 -35.01 21.01 8.51
CA SER A 529 -36.27 20.37 8.16
C SER A 529 -37.10 21.39 7.37
N SER A 530 -37.16 21.23 6.05
CA SER A 530 -38.07 21.99 5.20
C SER A 530 -39.51 21.75 5.66
N THR A 531 -40.20 22.81 6.10
CA THR A 531 -41.66 22.83 6.32
C THR A 531 -42.36 22.29 5.08
N VAL A 532 -43.18 21.25 5.25
CA VAL A 532 -43.90 20.62 4.13
C VAL A 532 -45.17 21.44 3.88
N GLU A 533 -45.28 22.05 2.71
CA GLU A 533 -46.52 22.73 2.29
C GLU A 533 -47.68 21.73 2.14
N ARG A 534 -48.89 22.13 2.53
CA ARG A 534 -50.14 21.36 2.37
C ARG A 534 -50.43 21.10 0.88
N ARG A 535 -50.67 19.83 0.50
CA ARG A 535 -50.78 19.39 -0.93
C ARG A 535 -52.08 18.70 -1.31
N VAL A 536 -52.93 18.50 -0.33
CA VAL A 536 -54.26 17.91 -0.48
C VAL A 536 -55.26 19.03 -0.19
N ASN A 537 -56.28 19.15 -1.03
CA ASN A 537 -57.30 20.18 -0.82
C ASN A 537 -58.25 19.77 0.34
N ASP A 538 -59.00 20.71 0.88
CA ASP A 538 -59.90 20.44 2.01
C ASP A 538 -60.94 19.35 1.70
N GLN A 539 -61.31 19.17 0.43
CA GLN A 539 -62.31 18.19 0.02
C GLN A 539 -61.77 16.75 0.06
N GLU A 540 -60.60 16.52 -0.53
CA GLU A 540 -59.89 15.23 -0.52
C GLU A 540 -59.48 14.83 0.92
N GLU A 541 -59.10 15.80 1.76
CA GLU A 541 -58.79 15.56 3.17
C GLU A 541 -60.04 15.12 3.95
N ASN A 542 -61.16 15.85 3.81
CA ASN A 542 -62.40 15.49 4.47
C ASN A 542 -62.93 14.13 3.98
N GLU A 543 -62.80 13.83 2.69
CA GLU A 543 -63.15 12.52 2.12
C GLU A 543 -62.32 11.39 2.75
N PHE A 544 -61.01 11.59 2.90
CA PHE A 544 -60.13 10.61 3.52
C PHE A 544 -60.42 10.42 5.02
N LEU A 545 -60.68 11.50 5.74
CA LEU A 545 -61.02 11.48 7.16
C LEU A 545 -62.42 10.85 7.41
N ASP A 546 -63.42 11.15 6.58
CA ASP A 546 -64.75 10.56 6.70
C ASP A 546 -64.74 9.07 6.34
N ALA A 547 -63.88 8.65 5.41
CA ALA A 547 -63.60 7.23 5.20
C ALA A 547 -63.00 6.59 6.46
N LEU A 548 -62.00 7.20 7.11
CA LEU A 548 -61.43 6.66 8.35
C LEU A 548 -62.47 6.52 9.48
N LYS A 549 -63.39 7.48 9.62
CA LYS A 549 -64.51 7.39 10.57
C LYS A 549 -65.48 6.26 10.23
N THR A 550 -65.86 6.16 8.96
CA THR A 550 -66.80 5.13 8.47
C THR A 550 -66.29 3.71 8.75
N TYR A 551 -64.97 3.51 8.65
CA TYR A 551 -64.33 2.21 8.92
C TYR A 551 -63.74 2.08 10.34
N LYS A 552 -64.14 2.97 11.26
CA LYS A 552 -63.79 2.93 12.70
C LYS A 552 -62.28 2.82 12.96
N ALA A 553 -61.47 3.63 12.29
CA ALA A 553 -60.04 3.70 12.56
C ALA A 553 -59.75 4.27 13.98
N PRO A 554 -58.64 3.90 14.63
CA PRO A 554 -58.26 4.44 15.93
C PRO A 554 -58.05 5.97 15.90
N GLU A 555 -58.40 6.67 16.99
CA GLU A 555 -58.24 8.12 17.13
C GLU A 555 -56.80 8.60 16.85
N SER A 556 -55.81 7.80 17.23
CA SER A 556 -54.38 8.07 16.98
C SER A 556 -54.01 8.11 15.50
N VAL A 557 -54.68 7.31 14.66
CA VAL A 557 -54.50 7.31 13.20
C VAL A 557 -55.15 8.55 12.59
N PHE A 558 -56.27 8.99 13.16
CA PHE A 558 -57.00 10.18 12.73
C PHE A 558 -56.16 11.46 12.91
N GLU A 559 -55.57 11.63 14.10
CA GLU A 559 -54.69 12.76 14.41
C GLU A 559 -53.38 12.71 13.63
N GLN A 560 -52.82 11.52 13.39
CA GLN A 560 -51.68 11.35 12.50
C GLN A 560 -52.00 11.81 11.07
N CYS A 561 -53.17 11.45 10.54
CA CYS A 561 -53.57 11.86 9.18
C CYS A 561 -53.78 13.37 9.07
N LYS A 562 -54.42 14.02 10.06
CA LYS A 562 -54.51 15.49 10.12
C LYS A 562 -53.12 16.15 10.15
N GLY A 563 -52.19 15.60 10.93
CA GLY A 563 -50.80 16.07 10.97
C GLY A 563 -50.09 15.94 9.62
N ILE A 564 -50.36 14.87 8.86
CA ILE A 564 -49.82 14.66 7.51
C ILE A 564 -50.42 15.66 6.53
N PHE A 565 -51.75 15.84 6.52
CA PHE A 565 -52.42 16.72 5.55
C PHE A 565 -52.15 18.20 5.83
N SER A 566 -52.02 18.61 7.09
CA SER A 566 -51.62 19.98 7.47
C SER A 566 -50.13 20.28 7.24
N GLY A 567 -49.32 19.29 6.86
CA GLY A 567 -47.87 19.45 6.64
C GLY A 567 -47.03 19.51 7.93
N ALA A 568 -47.66 19.33 9.09
CA ALA A 568 -46.99 19.34 10.41
C ALA A 568 -46.18 18.05 10.68
N PHE A 569 -46.50 16.95 9.99
CA PHE A 569 -45.87 15.64 10.21
C PHE A 569 -45.49 14.94 8.90
N ARG A 570 -44.32 14.31 8.87
CA ARG A 570 -43.86 13.51 7.72
C ARG A 570 -43.89 12.02 8.05
N ALA A 571 -44.81 11.29 7.43
CA ALA A 571 -44.94 9.85 7.63
C ALA A 571 -43.88 9.04 6.87
N ASN A 572 -43.33 8.01 7.52
CA ASN A 572 -42.47 7.02 6.88
C ASN A 572 -43.30 5.90 6.22
N LYS A 573 -42.66 5.03 5.41
CA LYS A 573 -43.36 3.96 4.67
C LYS A 573 -44.13 2.99 5.57
N GLN A 574 -43.64 2.72 6.79
CA GLN A 574 -44.33 1.85 7.74
C GLN A 574 -45.62 2.50 8.26
N GLN A 575 -45.59 3.80 8.56
CA GLN A 575 -46.74 4.56 9.03
C GLN A 575 -47.81 4.73 7.94
N ILE A 576 -47.39 4.97 6.69
CA ILE A 576 -48.32 5.00 5.55
C ILE A 576 -49.01 3.64 5.40
N GLY A 577 -48.24 2.55 5.54
CA GLY A 577 -48.79 1.18 5.53
C GLY A 577 -49.80 0.93 6.64
N SER A 578 -49.54 1.39 7.88
CA SER A 578 -50.47 1.21 9.00
C SER A 578 -51.75 2.01 8.84
N ILE A 579 -51.68 3.23 8.28
CA ILE A 579 -52.88 4.04 7.99
C ILE A 579 -53.75 3.33 6.95
N LEU A 580 -53.15 2.83 5.87
CA LEU A 580 -53.87 2.15 4.80
C LEU A 580 -54.40 0.76 5.20
N GLN A 581 -53.89 0.16 6.27
CA GLN A 581 -54.41 -1.10 6.82
C GLN A 581 -55.74 -0.93 7.56
N CYS A 582 -56.11 0.30 7.97
CA CYS A 582 -57.42 0.59 8.56
C CYS A 582 -58.57 0.44 7.55
N PHE A 583 -58.26 0.32 6.25
CA PHE A 583 -59.25 0.19 5.19
C PHE A 583 -59.31 -1.25 4.63
N PRO A 584 -60.50 -1.86 4.48
CA PRO A 584 -60.66 -3.21 3.94
C PRO A 584 -60.43 -3.23 2.41
N LYS A 585 -59.17 -3.45 2.01
CA LYS A 585 -58.70 -3.43 0.61
C LYS A 585 -59.53 -4.29 -0.37
N LYS A 586 -60.02 -5.46 0.06
CA LYS A 586 -60.77 -6.38 -0.80
C LYS A 586 -62.21 -5.94 -1.09
N SER A 587 -62.86 -5.22 -0.17
CA SER A 587 -64.26 -4.78 -0.34
C SER A 587 -64.39 -3.42 -1.00
N MET A 588 -63.35 -2.57 -0.90
CA MET A 588 -63.37 -1.21 -1.44
C MET A 588 -62.91 -1.09 -2.90
N GLY A 589 -62.12 -2.04 -3.41
CA GLY A 589 -61.68 -2.06 -4.82
C GLY A 589 -61.03 -0.75 -5.28
N GLU A 590 -61.68 -0.08 -6.23
CA GLU A 590 -61.26 1.21 -6.82
C GLU A 590 -61.22 2.35 -5.79
N TYR A 591 -62.14 2.37 -4.82
CA TYR A 591 -62.20 3.43 -3.81
C TYR A 591 -60.97 3.38 -2.87
N TYR A 592 -60.43 2.19 -2.61
CA TYR A 592 -59.18 2.04 -1.86
C TYR A 592 -57.99 2.64 -2.60
N LYS A 593 -57.94 2.47 -3.94
CA LYS A 593 -56.87 3.07 -4.75
C LYS A 593 -56.95 4.59 -4.68
N HIS A 594 -58.15 5.15 -4.79
CA HIS A 594 -58.36 6.59 -4.69
C HIS A 594 -57.90 7.17 -3.33
N LEU A 595 -58.30 6.56 -2.22
CA LEU A 595 -57.82 6.96 -0.89
C LEU A 595 -56.29 6.83 -0.77
N SER A 596 -55.72 5.73 -1.26
CA SER A 596 -54.27 5.54 -1.30
C SER A 596 -53.55 6.61 -2.12
N GLU A 597 -54.15 7.10 -3.20
CA GLU A 597 -53.63 8.19 -4.03
C GLU A 597 -53.65 9.53 -3.28
N ILE A 598 -54.73 9.83 -2.54
CA ILE A 598 -54.82 11.04 -1.70
C ILE A 598 -53.69 11.06 -0.66
N LEU A 599 -53.47 9.95 0.05
CA LEU A 599 -52.39 9.85 1.04
C LEU A 599 -50.99 9.89 0.40
N THR A 600 -50.84 9.30 -0.79
CA THR A 600 -49.58 9.34 -1.55
C THR A 600 -49.27 10.77 -2.01
N LYS A 601 -50.29 11.51 -2.46
CA LYS A 601 -50.18 12.93 -2.85
C LYS A 601 -49.72 13.79 -1.67
N ALA A 602 -50.29 13.57 -0.47
CA ALA A 602 -49.90 14.27 0.76
C ALA A 602 -48.44 13.98 1.19
N THR A 603 -47.93 12.78 0.94
CA THR A 603 -46.63 12.32 1.46
C THR A 603 -45.49 12.31 0.43
N SER A 604 -45.81 12.48 -0.86
CA SER A 604 -44.83 12.52 -1.95
C SER A 604 -43.87 13.73 -1.83
N LYS A 605 -42.63 13.60 -2.32
CA LYS A 605 -41.70 14.75 -2.45
C LYS A 605 -42.17 15.68 -3.57
N PRO A 606 -41.92 17.01 -3.51
CA PRO A 606 -42.24 17.87 -4.65
C PRO A 606 -41.47 17.36 -5.86
N ALA A 607 -42.16 17.18 -6.98
CA ALA A 607 -41.51 16.81 -8.22
C ALA A 607 -40.68 18.03 -8.68
N THR A 608 -39.37 18.01 -8.41
CA THR A 608 -38.45 18.95 -9.05
C THR A 608 -38.64 18.81 -10.54
N SER A 609 -38.95 19.93 -11.21
CA SER A 609 -39.13 19.94 -12.66
C SER A 609 -37.84 19.48 -13.35
N GLU A 610 -37.95 18.94 -14.56
CA GLU A 610 -36.77 18.54 -15.33
C GLU A 610 -35.81 19.72 -15.52
N SER A 611 -36.35 20.93 -15.71
CA SER A 611 -35.62 22.20 -15.73
C SER A 611 -34.84 22.48 -14.45
N GLU A 612 -35.42 22.29 -13.26
CA GLU A 612 -34.71 22.50 -11.99
C GLU A 612 -33.64 21.45 -11.73
N ARG A 613 -33.86 20.19 -12.15
CA ARG A 613 -32.85 19.13 -12.07
C ARG A 613 -31.69 19.42 -13.02
N GLN A 614 -31.98 19.90 -14.24
CA GLN A 614 -30.98 20.30 -15.22
C GLN A 614 -30.17 21.48 -14.67
N ARG A 615 -30.83 22.53 -14.16
CA ARG A 615 -30.17 23.70 -13.57
C ARG A 615 -29.27 23.32 -12.39
N LYS A 616 -29.74 22.43 -11.51
CA LYS A 616 -28.93 21.97 -10.38
C LYS A 616 -27.73 21.13 -10.83
N ARG A 617 -27.88 20.30 -11.86
CA ARG A 617 -26.75 19.57 -12.47
C ARG A 617 -25.74 20.52 -13.12
N GLU A 618 -26.19 21.56 -13.80
CA GLU A 618 -25.34 22.59 -14.39
C GLU A 618 -24.62 23.41 -13.31
N GLU A 619 -25.31 23.81 -12.24
CA GLU A 619 -24.74 24.47 -11.07
C GLU A 619 -23.68 23.58 -10.39
N GLU A 620 -23.94 22.28 -10.22
CA GLU A 620 -22.98 21.31 -9.67
C GLU A 620 -21.78 21.08 -10.60
N GLN A 621 -21.99 21.03 -11.92
CA GLN A 621 -20.91 20.93 -12.91
C GLN A 621 -20.03 22.18 -12.92
N LEU A 622 -20.63 23.38 -12.93
CA LEU A 622 -19.90 24.64 -12.85
C LEU A 622 -19.15 24.77 -11.53
N ALA A 623 -19.75 24.39 -10.41
CA ALA A 623 -19.08 24.37 -9.11
C ALA A 623 -17.94 23.34 -9.06
N SER A 624 -18.08 22.19 -9.72
CA SER A 624 -17.01 21.19 -9.87
C SER A 624 -15.86 21.74 -10.72
N GLN A 625 -16.17 22.35 -11.86
CA GLN A 625 -15.18 22.96 -12.75
C GLN A 625 -14.42 24.09 -12.07
N ARG A 626 -15.11 24.97 -11.32
CA ARG A 626 -14.47 26.02 -10.53
C ARG A 626 -13.53 25.45 -9.48
N ARG A 627 -13.98 24.47 -8.69
CA ARG A 627 -13.12 23.80 -7.69
C ARG A 627 -11.90 23.15 -8.33
N GLU A 628 -12.04 22.57 -9.51
CA GLU A 628 -10.95 21.96 -10.24
C GLU A 628 -9.96 22.99 -10.81
N GLN A 629 -10.47 24.10 -11.34
CA GLN A 629 -9.64 25.24 -11.80
C GLN A 629 -8.88 25.89 -10.65
N GLU A 630 -9.55 26.16 -9.52
CA GLU A 630 -8.92 26.68 -8.30
C GLU A 630 -7.85 25.73 -7.76
N ARG A 631 -8.08 24.42 -7.86
CA ARG A 631 -7.08 23.40 -7.51
C ARG A 631 -5.89 23.45 -8.47
N ARG A 632 -6.15 23.42 -9.78
CA ARG A 632 -5.10 23.46 -10.82
C ARG A 632 -4.25 24.74 -10.74
N ALA A 633 -4.84 25.87 -10.38
CA ALA A 633 -4.14 27.14 -10.22
C ALA A 633 -3.13 27.17 -9.06
N LYS A 634 -3.22 26.25 -8.10
CA LYS A 634 -2.27 26.15 -6.96
C LYS A 634 -1.00 25.39 -7.30
N PHE A 635 -1.01 24.61 -8.39
CA PHE A 635 0.10 23.73 -8.73
C PHE A 635 1.32 24.51 -9.26
N LYS A 636 2.53 24.08 -8.89
CA LYS A 636 3.79 24.76 -9.24
C LYS A 636 4.85 23.78 -9.77
N GLY A 637 5.45 24.07 -10.93
CA GLY A 637 6.47 23.23 -11.60
C GLY A 637 5.92 21.88 -12.04
N LEU A 638 6.67 20.99 -12.69
CA LEU A 638 6.16 19.73 -13.29
C LEU A 638 5.16 19.94 -14.45
N ASP A 639 5.36 20.99 -15.25
CA ASP A 639 4.43 21.40 -16.29
C ASP A 639 4.37 20.39 -17.45
N SER A 640 5.52 19.86 -17.86
CA SER A 640 5.63 18.85 -18.93
C SER A 640 5.01 17.53 -18.50
N LEU A 641 5.25 17.12 -17.24
CA LEU A 641 4.62 15.95 -16.65
C LEU A 641 3.08 16.11 -16.60
N ARG A 642 2.58 17.27 -16.14
CA ARG A 642 1.13 17.59 -16.16
C ARG A 642 0.56 17.59 -17.57
N ALA A 643 1.24 18.23 -18.52
CA ALA A 643 0.81 18.27 -19.91
C ALA A 643 0.78 16.87 -20.53
N PHE A 644 1.65 15.95 -20.09
CA PHE A 644 1.57 14.55 -20.49
C PHE A 644 0.35 13.84 -19.87
N ALA A 645 0.09 13.99 -18.57
CA ALA A 645 -1.11 13.43 -17.94
C ALA A 645 -2.41 13.97 -18.55
N ASP A 646 -2.51 15.27 -18.82
CA ASP A 646 -3.66 15.89 -19.48
C ASP A 646 -3.88 15.28 -20.88
N ARG A 647 -2.81 15.01 -21.65
CA ARG A 647 -2.89 14.31 -22.95
C ARG A 647 -3.44 12.89 -22.82
N LEU A 648 -3.11 12.19 -21.73
CA LEU A 648 -3.61 10.83 -21.47
C LEU A 648 -5.11 10.85 -21.15
N GLU A 649 -5.60 11.86 -20.43
CA GLU A 649 -7.02 12.02 -20.08
C GLU A 649 -7.92 12.45 -21.27
N VAL A 650 -7.35 12.95 -22.38
CA VAL A 650 -8.10 13.27 -23.61
C VAL A 650 -8.86 12.03 -24.12
N ALA A 651 -10.10 12.25 -24.61
CA ALA A 651 -10.97 11.21 -25.12
C ALA A 651 -10.26 10.30 -26.14
N PRO A 652 -10.49 8.96 -26.08
CA PRO A 652 -9.76 8.01 -26.89
C PRO A 652 -10.12 8.13 -28.37
N GLN A 653 -9.11 8.00 -29.23
CA GLN A 653 -9.30 7.95 -30.67
C GLN A 653 -9.55 6.50 -31.12
N ALA A 654 -10.74 6.24 -31.68
CA ALA A 654 -11.17 4.89 -32.07
C ALA A 654 -10.18 4.14 -32.99
N GLN A 655 -9.48 4.85 -33.88
CA GLN A 655 -8.48 4.29 -34.79
C GLN A 655 -7.25 3.70 -34.09
N HIS A 656 -6.90 4.22 -32.92
CA HIS A 656 -5.74 3.81 -32.13
C HIS A 656 -6.07 2.81 -31.03
N MET A 657 -7.34 2.48 -30.84
CA MET A 657 -7.75 1.44 -29.89
C MET A 657 -7.26 0.05 -30.31
N LEU A 658 -6.87 -0.74 -29.32
CA LEU A 658 -6.30 -2.07 -29.54
C LEU A 658 -7.39 -3.13 -29.75
N ASN A 659 -7.40 -3.69 -30.97
CA ASN A 659 -8.16 -4.89 -31.28
C ASN A 659 -7.38 -6.17 -30.85
N PRO A 660 -8.02 -7.36 -30.82
CA PRO A 660 -7.37 -8.59 -30.35
C PRO A 660 -6.08 -8.95 -31.10
N SER A 661 -6.01 -8.64 -32.40
CA SER A 661 -4.81 -8.89 -33.22
C SER A 661 -3.67 -7.99 -32.79
N LYS A 662 -3.91 -6.68 -32.67
CA LYS A 662 -2.92 -5.70 -32.21
C LYS A 662 -2.42 -6.05 -30.79
N ARG A 663 -3.30 -6.51 -29.89
CA ARG A 663 -2.90 -6.95 -28.54
C ARG A 663 -1.97 -8.16 -28.56
N LEU A 664 -2.24 -9.13 -29.43
CA LEU A 664 -1.35 -10.28 -29.62
C LEU A 664 0.02 -9.84 -30.17
N ASP A 665 0.02 -8.90 -31.12
CA ASP A 665 1.26 -8.34 -31.65
C ASP A 665 2.08 -7.65 -30.56
N LEU A 666 1.45 -6.85 -29.70
CA LEU A 666 2.12 -6.19 -28.57
C LEU A 666 2.60 -7.17 -27.49
N ALA A 667 1.85 -8.24 -27.22
CA ALA A 667 2.30 -9.30 -26.30
C ALA A 667 3.56 -10.02 -26.84
N ILE A 668 3.61 -10.28 -28.15
CA ILE A 668 4.77 -10.84 -28.83
C ILE A 668 5.94 -9.84 -28.77
N GLU A 669 5.69 -8.59 -29.10
CA GLU A 669 6.70 -7.53 -29.07
C GLU A 669 7.34 -7.37 -27.69
N ALA A 670 6.54 -7.39 -26.61
CA ALA A 670 7.06 -7.32 -25.24
C ALA A 670 8.04 -8.47 -24.92
N LEU A 671 7.74 -9.70 -25.36
CA LEU A 671 8.62 -10.85 -25.21
C LEU A 671 9.87 -10.77 -26.09
N GLU A 672 9.71 -10.27 -27.32
CA GLU A 672 10.82 -10.03 -28.24
C GLU A 672 11.77 -8.96 -27.71
N ASN A 673 11.26 -7.90 -27.08
CA ASN A 673 12.04 -6.87 -26.39
C ASN A 673 12.87 -7.45 -25.24
N ILE A 674 12.27 -8.29 -24.39
CA ILE A 674 13.01 -8.97 -23.30
C ILE A 674 14.13 -9.82 -23.88
N ARG A 675 13.84 -10.58 -24.94
CA ARG A 675 14.83 -11.43 -25.62
C ARG A 675 15.95 -10.59 -26.24
N GLU A 676 15.62 -9.50 -26.93
CA GLU A 676 16.55 -8.54 -27.54
C GLU A 676 17.50 -7.97 -26.49
N PHE A 677 16.98 -7.43 -25.38
CA PHE A 677 17.80 -6.85 -24.32
C PHE A 677 18.76 -7.86 -23.68
N LEU A 678 18.31 -9.11 -23.49
CA LEU A 678 19.17 -10.18 -22.97
C LEU A 678 20.25 -10.63 -23.97
N ILE A 679 20.02 -10.47 -25.28
CA ILE A 679 21.02 -10.68 -26.33
C ILE A 679 22.03 -9.52 -26.35
N ASP A 680 21.56 -8.27 -26.22
CA ASP A 680 22.40 -7.07 -26.25
C ASP A 680 23.44 -7.06 -25.12
N VAL A 681 23.06 -7.54 -23.93
CA VAL A 681 23.97 -7.73 -22.79
C VAL A 681 24.74 -9.05 -22.84
N ALA A 682 24.62 -9.78 -23.95
CA ALA A 682 25.28 -11.05 -24.22
C ALA A 682 25.06 -12.15 -23.16
N TYR A 683 23.88 -12.16 -22.52
CA TYR A 683 23.44 -13.27 -21.67
C TYR A 683 22.85 -14.39 -22.52
N LEU A 684 21.94 -14.05 -23.44
CA LEU A 684 21.41 -14.99 -24.43
C LEU A 684 22.29 -14.99 -25.69
N ASN A 685 22.52 -16.19 -26.23
CA ASN A 685 23.18 -16.38 -27.52
C ASN A 685 22.21 -17.12 -28.47
N PRO A 686 21.70 -16.48 -29.53
CA PRO A 686 20.76 -17.11 -30.46
C PRO A 686 21.24 -18.42 -31.10
N SER A 687 22.55 -18.68 -31.12
CA SER A 687 23.14 -19.91 -31.65
C SER A 687 23.05 -21.11 -30.70
N LEU A 688 22.66 -20.92 -29.44
CA LEU A 688 22.56 -21.97 -28.43
C LEU A 688 21.10 -22.35 -28.18
N ALA A 689 20.82 -23.65 -28.07
CA ALA A 689 19.47 -24.18 -27.89
C ALA A 689 19.05 -24.35 -26.41
N PHE A 690 19.53 -23.46 -25.53
CA PHE A 690 19.19 -23.51 -24.11
C PHE A 690 17.84 -22.84 -23.84
N THR A 691 17.02 -23.43 -22.97
CA THR A 691 15.67 -22.93 -22.65
C THR A 691 15.45 -22.66 -21.17
N THR A 692 16.36 -23.09 -20.29
CA THR A 692 16.22 -22.94 -18.83
C THR A 692 17.22 -21.93 -18.26
N VAL A 693 16.86 -21.26 -17.16
CA VAL A 693 17.76 -20.31 -16.48
C VAL A 693 19.06 -21.02 -16.05
N GLN A 694 18.98 -22.30 -15.67
CA GLN A 694 20.10 -23.08 -15.18
C GLN A 694 21.14 -23.33 -16.29
N ASP A 695 20.69 -23.64 -17.51
CA ASP A 695 21.57 -23.86 -18.65
C ASP A 695 22.29 -22.58 -19.06
N TRP A 696 21.56 -21.47 -19.11
CA TRP A 696 22.10 -20.15 -19.41
C TRP A 696 23.08 -19.66 -18.33
N ASP A 697 22.76 -19.86 -17.05
CA ASP A 697 23.66 -19.51 -15.94
C ASP A 697 24.92 -20.39 -15.93
N ASN A 698 24.80 -21.68 -16.24
CA ASN A 698 25.95 -22.57 -16.37
C ASN A 698 26.86 -22.16 -17.53
N HIS A 699 26.28 -21.75 -18.67
CA HIS A 699 27.03 -21.21 -19.80
C HIS A 699 27.72 -19.89 -19.45
N SER A 700 27.01 -18.97 -18.81
CA SER A 700 27.56 -17.67 -18.36
C SER A 700 28.72 -17.88 -17.38
N LYS A 701 28.60 -18.81 -16.43
CA LYS A 701 29.68 -19.20 -15.51
C LYS A 701 30.92 -19.72 -16.25
N LYS A 702 30.74 -20.55 -17.30
CA LYS A 702 31.85 -21.01 -18.15
C LYS A 702 32.57 -19.87 -18.88
N LEU A 703 31.86 -18.79 -19.18
CA LEU A 703 32.41 -17.56 -19.77
C LEU A 703 32.89 -16.53 -18.74
N HIS A 704 32.96 -16.89 -17.45
CA HIS A 704 33.28 -15.98 -16.35
C HIS A 704 32.35 -14.74 -16.26
N ARG A 705 31.09 -14.90 -16.67
CA ARG A 705 30.04 -13.87 -16.59
C ARG A 705 29.08 -14.16 -15.41
N PRO A 706 28.43 -13.13 -14.85
CA PRO A 706 27.46 -13.32 -13.78
C PRO A 706 26.24 -14.16 -14.24
N ALA A 707 25.61 -14.84 -13.29
CA ALA A 707 24.29 -15.43 -13.48
C ALA A 707 23.22 -14.34 -13.70
N LEU A 708 22.07 -14.69 -14.27
CA LEU A 708 21.04 -13.72 -14.65
C LEU A 708 20.59 -12.85 -13.47
N TYR A 709 20.29 -13.46 -12.32
CA TYR A 709 19.83 -12.71 -11.16
C TYR A 709 20.86 -11.64 -10.74
N LYS A 710 22.15 -11.96 -10.83
CA LYS A 710 23.23 -11.04 -10.46
C LYS A 710 23.43 -9.96 -11.51
N LEU A 711 23.26 -10.31 -12.79
CA LEU A 711 23.26 -9.36 -13.88
C LEU A 711 22.12 -8.34 -13.74
N LEU A 712 20.91 -8.80 -13.41
CA LEU A 712 19.75 -7.93 -13.16
C LEU A 712 19.92 -7.06 -11.90
N ASP A 713 20.53 -7.60 -10.85
CA ASP A 713 20.87 -6.85 -9.61
C ASP A 713 21.93 -5.77 -9.86
N ASP A 714 22.91 -6.04 -10.74
CA ASP A 714 24.02 -5.13 -11.03
C ASP A 714 23.71 -4.14 -12.17
N PHE A 715 22.86 -4.51 -13.14
CA PHE A 715 22.53 -3.69 -14.31
C PHE A 715 21.05 -3.29 -14.32
N HIS A 716 20.78 -2.11 -13.75
CA HIS A 716 19.41 -1.70 -13.47
C HIS A 716 18.59 -1.30 -14.69
N GLU A 717 19.21 -0.68 -15.70
CA GLU A 717 18.52 -0.33 -16.95
C GLU A 717 17.90 -1.59 -17.59
N LEU A 718 18.67 -2.70 -17.61
CA LEU A 718 18.19 -4.00 -18.06
C LEU A 718 17.05 -4.54 -17.19
N ASN A 719 17.21 -4.53 -15.87
CA ASN A 719 16.18 -5.03 -14.95
C ASN A 719 14.86 -4.27 -15.12
N ASP A 720 14.91 -2.94 -15.12
CA ASP A 720 13.74 -2.09 -15.19
C ASP A 720 13.04 -2.23 -16.55
N ALA A 721 13.81 -2.31 -17.64
CA ALA A 721 13.28 -2.54 -18.98
C ALA A 721 12.59 -3.92 -19.10
N ILE A 722 13.17 -4.97 -18.51
CA ILE A 722 12.58 -6.31 -18.50
C ILE A 722 11.31 -6.34 -17.65
N GLU A 723 11.32 -5.76 -16.44
CA GLU A 723 10.12 -5.70 -15.60
C GLU A 723 8.97 -4.96 -16.29
N TYR A 724 9.26 -3.84 -16.96
CA TYR A 724 8.25 -3.11 -17.75
C TYR A 724 7.63 -4.00 -18.83
N ASN A 725 8.44 -4.64 -19.66
CA ASN A 725 7.94 -5.49 -20.75
C ASN A 725 7.19 -6.73 -20.22
N ALA A 726 7.66 -7.32 -19.12
CA ALA A 726 6.97 -8.43 -18.46
C ALA A 726 5.59 -7.99 -17.92
N GLY A 727 5.51 -6.80 -17.32
CA GLY A 727 4.24 -6.19 -16.89
C GLY A 727 3.26 -5.99 -18.05
N GLN A 728 3.72 -5.36 -19.16
CA GLN A 728 2.89 -5.14 -20.35
C GLN A 728 2.37 -6.45 -20.96
N LEU A 729 3.25 -7.45 -21.08
CA LEU A 729 2.87 -8.79 -21.54
C LEU A 729 1.74 -9.36 -20.68
N LEU A 730 1.92 -9.41 -19.36
CA LEU A 730 0.97 -10.04 -18.44
C LEU A 730 -0.38 -9.31 -18.46
N GLN A 731 -0.37 -7.98 -18.62
CA GLN A 731 -1.58 -7.18 -18.79
C GLN A 731 -2.33 -7.53 -20.08
N HIS A 732 -1.63 -7.64 -21.22
CA HIS A 732 -2.25 -8.07 -22.47
C HIS A 732 -2.82 -9.50 -22.39
N LEU A 733 -2.13 -10.41 -21.70
CA LEU A 733 -2.60 -11.79 -21.51
C LEU A 733 -3.91 -11.89 -20.73
N GLU A 734 -4.14 -11.03 -19.73
CA GLU A 734 -5.40 -11.02 -18.97
C GLU A 734 -6.60 -10.78 -19.89
N THR A 735 -6.49 -9.82 -20.80
CA THR A 735 -7.53 -9.54 -21.80
C THR A 735 -7.57 -10.60 -22.90
N LEU A 736 -6.42 -11.08 -23.38
CA LEU A 736 -6.36 -12.06 -24.47
C LEU A 736 -7.01 -13.40 -24.11
N ARG A 737 -6.90 -13.83 -22.84
CA ARG A 737 -7.52 -15.06 -22.31
C ARG A 737 -9.03 -15.13 -22.55
N GLY A 738 -9.72 -13.99 -22.61
CA GLY A 738 -11.15 -13.93 -22.87
C GLY A 738 -11.56 -14.35 -24.29
N TYR A 739 -10.64 -14.32 -25.26
CA TYR A 739 -10.95 -14.59 -26.66
C TYR A 739 -10.95 -16.08 -27.00
N LYS A 740 -11.84 -16.48 -27.92
CA LYS A 740 -12.04 -17.88 -28.34
C LYS A 740 -10.75 -18.57 -28.80
N HIS A 741 -9.90 -17.87 -29.57
CA HIS A 741 -8.64 -18.42 -30.09
C HIS A 741 -7.60 -18.73 -28.99
N PHE A 742 -7.70 -18.09 -27.83
CA PHE A 742 -6.77 -18.27 -26.71
C PHE A 742 -7.24 -19.32 -25.70
N LYS A 743 -8.51 -19.77 -25.79
CA LYS A 743 -9.01 -20.87 -24.95
C LYS A 743 -8.26 -22.19 -25.17
N ALA A 744 -7.62 -22.36 -26.33
CA ALA A 744 -6.82 -23.54 -26.65
C ALA A 744 -5.34 -23.43 -26.19
N CYS A 745 -4.91 -22.30 -25.62
CA CYS A 745 -3.54 -22.14 -25.12
C CYS A 745 -3.42 -22.81 -23.74
N GLU A 746 -2.85 -24.02 -23.70
CA GLU A 746 -2.67 -24.80 -22.47
C GLU A 746 -1.77 -24.07 -21.46
N PHE A 747 -0.71 -23.39 -21.92
CA PHE A 747 0.19 -22.67 -21.01
C PHE A 747 -0.52 -21.57 -20.23
N ILE A 748 -1.28 -20.71 -20.92
CA ILE A 748 -2.01 -19.60 -20.27
C ILE A 748 -3.06 -20.15 -19.31
N ASN A 749 -3.84 -21.16 -19.73
CA ASN A 749 -4.91 -21.69 -18.88
C ASN A 749 -4.38 -22.41 -17.64
N ASN A 750 -3.33 -23.22 -17.78
CA ASN A 750 -2.79 -24.02 -16.68
C ASN A 750 -1.97 -23.18 -15.69
N ASN A 751 -1.31 -22.11 -16.16
CA ASN A 751 -0.42 -21.29 -15.33
C ASN A 751 -1.03 -19.93 -14.92
N TYR A 752 -2.30 -19.64 -15.26
CA TYR A 752 -2.89 -18.32 -15.01
C TYR A 752 -2.76 -17.82 -13.57
N PRO A 753 -3.02 -18.62 -12.51
CA PRO A 753 -2.84 -18.16 -11.14
C PRO A 753 -1.41 -17.70 -10.84
N ALA A 754 -0.42 -18.46 -11.31
CA ALA A 754 0.99 -18.14 -11.16
C ALA A 754 1.40 -16.88 -11.95
N LEU A 755 0.88 -16.72 -13.18
CA LEU A 755 1.12 -15.52 -14.00
C LEU A 755 0.52 -14.27 -13.37
N ARG A 756 -0.68 -14.38 -12.79
CA ARG A 756 -1.34 -13.28 -12.06
C ARG A 756 -0.59 -12.92 -10.79
N ALA A 757 -0.16 -13.92 -10.01
CA ALA A 757 0.66 -13.70 -8.83
C ALA A 757 1.99 -13.00 -9.18
N PHE A 758 2.63 -13.46 -10.25
CA PHE A 758 3.87 -12.85 -10.76
C PHE A 758 3.68 -11.39 -11.20
N ARG A 759 2.58 -11.06 -11.92
CA ARG A 759 2.26 -9.67 -12.25
C ARG A 759 2.10 -8.80 -11.00
N ASN A 760 1.29 -9.27 -10.05
CA ASN A 760 1.08 -8.55 -8.80
C ASN A 760 2.39 -8.32 -8.04
N TYR A 761 3.30 -9.30 -8.04
CA TYR A 761 4.62 -9.16 -7.43
C TYR A 761 5.50 -8.13 -8.15
N LEU A 762 5.50 -8.11 -9.49
CA LEU A 762 6.23 -7.10 -10.27
C LEU A 762 5.69 -5.68 -10.01
N GLU A 763 4.36 -5.52 -9.99
CA GLU A 763 3.67 -4.24 -9.86
C GLU A 763 3.68 -3.71 -8.42
N HIS A 764 3.37 -4.55 -7.43
CA HIS A 764 3.10 -4.14 -6.06
C HIS A 764 4.12 -4.64 -5.03
N GLY A 765 4.98 -5.60 -5.40
CA GLY A 765 5.81 -6.34 -4.44
C GLY A 765 4.98 -7.24 -3.54
N ASP A 766 5.61 -7.79 -2.51
CA ASP A 766 4.94 -8.52 -1.44
C ASP A 766 5.44 -8.05 -0.07
N PRO A 767 4.63 -7.29 0.70
CA PRO A 767 5.06 -6.74 1.99
C PRO A 767 5.52 -7.78 3.03
N LEU A 768 5.06 -9.03 2.97
CA LEU A 768 5.46 -10.07 3.92
C LEU A 768 6.79 -10.71 3.53
N PHE A 769 7.02 -10.91 2.24
CA PHE A 769 8.27 -11.51 1.74
C PHE A 769 9.38 -10.47 1.58
N ASP A 770 9.05 -9.27 1.09
CA ASP A 770 10.02 -8.18 0.90
C ASP A 770 10.56 -7.66 2.24
N ASN A 771 9.81 -7.79 3.34
CA ASN A 771 10.28 -7.42 4.68
C ASN A 771 10.98 -8.54 5.45
N ASN A 772 10.96 -9.79 4.95
CA ASN A 772 11.56 -10.94 5.64
C ASN A 772 13.10 -10.81 5.75
N ASN A 773 13.68 -11.15 6.90
CA ASN A 773 15.09 -10.90 7.23
C ASN A 773 16.10 -11.72 6.44
N GLU A 774 15.77 -12.97 6.13
CA GLU A 774 16.67 -13.83 5.35
C GLU A 774 16.90 -13.25 3.95
N VAL A 775 15.90 -12.54 3.42
CA VAL A 775 15.90 -11.89 2.10
C VAL A 775 16.90 -10.74 2.02
N TRP A 776 17.05 -9.94 3.09
CA TRP A 776 17.98 -8.79 3.10
C TRP A 776 19.45 -9.19 3.15
N THR A 777 19.75 -10.41 3.66
CA THR A 777 21.13 -10.94 3.65
C THR A 777 21.55 -11.47 2.27
N GLN A 778 20.59 -11.70 1.36
CA GLN A 778 20.81 -12.23 0.02
C GLN A 778 20.71 -11.11 -1.03
N SER A 779 21.86 -10.64 -1.53
CA SER A 779 21.88 -9.67 -2.64
C SER A 779 21.13 -10.22 -3.86
N GLY A 780 20.21 -9.43 -4.42
CA GLY A 780 19.45 -9.80 -5.63
C GLY A 780 18.37 -10.86 -5.41
N TYR A 781 17.83 -11.03 -4.18
CA TYR A 781 16.77 -12.02 -3.90
C TYR A 781 15.54 -11.88 -4.79
N ARG A 782 15.01 -10.65 -4.96
CA ARG A 782 13.90 -10.38 -5.89
C ARG A 782 14.23 -10.90 -7.29
N GLN A 783 15.43 -10.60 -7.77
CA GLN A 783 15.91 -11.06 -9.07
C GLN A 783 16.07 -12.59 -9.15
N GLN A 784 16.39 -13.27 -8.04
CA GLN A 784 16.41 -14.75 -7.99
C GLN A 784 15.01 -15.34 -8.16
N GLN A 785 13.98 -14.67 -7.64
CA GLN A 785 12.58 -15.10 -7.81
C GLN A 785 12.06 -14.78 -9.22
N THR A 786 12.41 -13.63 -9.79
CA THR A 786 11.88 -13.19 -11.09
C THR A 786 12.58 -13.81 -12.29
N ALA A 787 13.90 -14.03 -12.22
CA ALA A 787 14.72 -14.51 -13.35
C ALA A 787 14.23 -15.84 -13.98
N PRO A 788 13.86 -16.88 -13.20
CA PRO A 788 13.33 -18.12 -13.79
C PRO A 788 12.04 -17.92 -14.57
N MET A 789 11.13 -17.08 -14.05
CA MET A 789 9.87 -16.78 -14.72
C MET A 789 10.11 -15.99 -16.02
N ILE A 790 11.02 -15.02 -16.00
CA ILE A 790 11.39 -14.25 -17.21
C ILE A 790 11.87 -15.18 -18.33
N ILE A 791 12.76 -16.14 -18.03
CA ILE A 791 13.25 -17.10 -19.03
C ILE A 791 12.13 -18.04 -19.51
N ARG A 792 11.26 -18.52 -18.62
CA ARG A 792 10.08 -19.31 -19.03
C ARG A 792 9.17 -18.54 -19.97
N LEU A 793 8.90 -17.26 -19.69
CA LEU A 793 8.06 -16.43 -20.58
C LEU A 793 8.67 -16.32 -21.99
N VAL A 794 9.99 -16.12 -22.11
CA VAL A 794 10.67 -16.01 -23.40
C VAL A 794 10.70 -17.33 -24.18
N PHE A 795 10.96 -18.47 -23.53
CA PHE A 795 11.17 -19.74 -24.25
C PHE A 795 9.94 -20.67 -24.30
N GLU A 796 8.99 -20.56 -23.36
CA GLU A 796 7.79 -21.40 -23.32
C GLU A 796 6.56 -20.69 -23.92
N LEU A 797 6.37 -19.38 -23.64
CA LEU A 797 5.17 -18.64 -24.05
C LEU A 797 5.31 -17.99 -25.44
N LEU A 798 6.44 -17.34 -25.75
CA LEU A 798 6.63 -16.66 -27.04
C LEU A 798 6.33 -17.57 -28.26
N PRO A 799 6.85 -18.83 -28.34
CA PRO A 799 6.56 -19.69 -29.47
C PRO A 799 5.06 -20.00 -29.62
N GLN A 800 4.34 -20.15 -28.51
CA GLN A 800 2.89 -20.42 -28.52
C GLN A 800 2.09 -19.21 -29.02
N LEU A 801 2.47 -18.00 -28.61
CA LEU A 801 1.82 -16.77 -29.10
C LEU A 801 2.06 -16.59 -30.60
N GLN A 802 3.28 -16.89 -31.08
CA GLN A 802 3.60 -16.88 -32.51
C GLN A 802 2.78 -17.91 -33.28
N GLU A 803 2.61 -19.12 -32.75
CA GLU A 803 1.74 -20.14 -33.36
C GLU A 803 0.27 -19.68 -33.43
N ILE A 804 -0.26 -19.11 -32.36
CA ILE A 804 -1.62 -18.55 -32.33
C ILE A 804 -1.77 -17.43 -33.37
N LYS A 805 -0.76 -16.56 -33.50
CA LYS A 805 -0.73 -15.50 -34.53
C LYS A 805 -0.81 -16.10 -35.93
N GLN A 806 -0.02 -17.13 -36.21
CA GLN A 806 -0.06 -17.83 -37.50
C GLN A 806 -1.41 -18.50 -37.76
N ARG A 807 -2.02 -19.14 -36.76
CA ARG A 807 -3.36 -19.74 -36.89
C ARG A 807 -4.44 -18.68 -37.19
N ILE A 808 -4.39 -17.53 -36.50
CA ILE A 808 -5.32 -16.41 -36.75
C ILE A 808 -5.13 -15.83 -38.16
N LEU A 809 -3.87 -15.65 -38.59
CA LEU A 809 -3.54 -15.21 -39.95
C LEU A 809 -4.06 -16.22 -40.98
N PHE A 810 -3.75 -17.51 -40.82
CA PHE A 810 -4.23 -18.58 -41.69
C PHE A 810 -5.75 -18.62 -41.77
N THR A 811 -6.47 -18.46 -40.64
CA THR A 811 -7.94 -18.43 -40.62
C THR A 811 -8.47 -17.19 -41.37
N LYS A 812 -7.84 -16.02 -41.21
CA LYS A 812 -8.22 -14.81 -41.96
C LYS A 812 -7.95 -14.94 -43.45
N THR A 813 -6.81 -15.50 -43.83
CA THR A 813 -6.42 -15.70 -45.23
C THR A 813 -7.28 -16.79 -45.88
N ALA A 814 -7.55 -17.89 -45.18
CA ALA A 814 -8.45 -18.94 -45.65
C ALA A 814 -9.89 -18.43 -45.81
N ILE A 815 -10.37 -17.58 -44.88
CA ILE A 815 -11.65 -16.89 -45.07
C ILE A 815 -11.57 -15.95 -46.28
N GLN A 816 -10.51 -15.15 -46.47
CA GLN A 816 -10.36 -14.28 -47.65
C GLN A 816 -10.18 -15.03 -48.98
N GLU A 817 -9.60 -16.24 -48.98
CA GLU A 817 -9.43 -17.10 -50.16
C GLU A 817 -10.70 -17.93 -50.46
N ILE A 818 -11.50 -18.25 -49.44
CA ILE A 818 -12.85 -18.82 -49.60
C ILE A 818 -13.85 -17.73 -50.00
N SER A 819 -13.67 -16.50 -49.52
CA SER A 819 -14.38 -15.28 -49.94
C SER A 819 -13.83 -14.73 -51.26
N ASN A 820 -13.89 -15.55 -52.31
CA ASN A 820 -13.95 -15.03 -53.67
C ASN A 820 -15.15 -14.05 -53.73
N PRO A 821 -15.04 -12.83 -54.29
CA PRO A 821 -16.08 -11.78 -54.20
C PRO A 821 -17.34 -12.06 -55.06
N LYS A 822 -17.72 -13.33 -55.21
CA LYS A 822 -19.01 -13.74 -55.77
C LYS A 822 -19.93 -14.41 -54.77
N ASP A 823 -19.44 -14.89 -53.64
CA ASP A 823 -20.28 -15.55 -52.64
C ASP A 823 -19.81 -15.15 -51.24
N GLU A 824 -20.40 -14.08 -50.70
CA GLU A 824 -20.80 -13.94 -49.28
C GLU A 824 -21.33 -12.53 -48.98
N HIS A 825 -22.63 -12.37 -49.20
CA HIS A 825 -23.48 -11.61 -48.30
C HIS A 825 -24.30 -12.66 -47.53
N PRO A 826 -24.25 -12.75 -46.20
CA PRO A 826 -25.08 -13.70 -45.49
C PRO A 826 -26.50 -13.11 -45.39
N GLY A 827 -27.33 -13.39 -46.40
CA GLY A 827 -28.77 -13.13 -46.43
C GLY A 827 -29.26 -12.33 -47.64
N PRO A 828 -30.13 -12.89 -48.51
CA PRO A 828 -30.61 -12.21 -49.72
C PRO A 828 -31.89 -11.36 -49.54
N PHE A 829 -32.17 -10.79 -48.36
CA PHE A 829 -33.40 -10.00 -48.16
C PHE A 829 -33.30 -8.89 -47.10
N VAL A 830 -32.44 -7.89 -47.30
CA VAL A 830 -32.59 -6.60 -46.59
C VAL A 830 -32.49 -5.49 -47.62
N SER A 831 -33.47 -4.61 -47.61
CA SER A 831 -33.52 -3.44 -48.48
C SER A 831 -32.41 -2.45 -48.11
N ASP A 832 -31.98 -1.60 -49.05
CA ASP A 832 -30.97 -0.55 -48.81
C ASP A 832 -31.32 0.34 -47.60
N LYS A 833 -32.62 0.44 -47.27
CA LYS A 833 -33.13 1.16 -46.12
C LYS A 833 -32.80 0.48 -44.78
N GLU A 834 -32.88 -0.84 -44.72
CA GLU A 834 -32.57 -1.62 -43.51
C GLU A 834 -31.05 -1.70 -43.27
N PHE A 835 -30.25 -1.73 -44.33
CA PHE A 835 -28.79 -1.64 -44.23
C PHE A 835 -28.34 -0.30 -43.62
N GLN A 836 -29.00 0.81 -44.00
CA GLN A 836 -28.75 2.13 -43.42
C GLN A 836 -29.18 2.22 -41.95
N GLU A 837 -30.24 1.52 -41.54
CA GLU A 837 -30.64 1.46 -40.12
C GLU A 837 -29.70 0.61 -39.26
N TRP A 838 -29.22 -0.52 -39.77
CA TRP A 838 -28.19 -1.33 -39.11
C TRP A 838 -26.87 -0.58 -38.90
N THR A 839 -26.49 0.24 -39.88
CA THR A 839 -25.30 1.11 -39.80
C THR A 839 -25.50 2.25 -38.78
N LYS A 840 -26.74 2.74 -38.59
CA LYS A 840 -27.10 3.69 -37.52
C LYS A 840 -27.13 3.05 -36.13
N LEU A 841 -27.47 1.77 -36.02
CA LEU A 841 -27.49 1.03 -34.75
C LEU A 841 -26.08 0.67 -34.26
N SER A 842 -25.18 0.30 -35.18
CA SER A 842 -23.78 -0.05 -34.89
C SER A 842 -22.88 1.17 -34.62
N SER A 843 -23.32 2.38 -34.96
CA SER A 843 -22.61 3.64 -34.71
C SER A 843 -23.00 4.35 -33.41
N LYS A 844 -23.95 3.82 -32.63
CA LYS A 844 -24.24 4.33 -31.28
C LYS A 844 -23.26 3.73 -30.27
N SER A 845 -22.45 4.61 -29.66
CA SER A 845 -21.53 4.27 -28.56
C SER A 845 -22.28 3.59 -27.41
N TYR A 846 -21.83 2.39 -27.04
CA TYR A 846 -22.25 1.76 -25.78
C TYR A 846 -21.75 2.62 -24.60
N SER A 847 -22.62 2.81 -23.61
CA SER A 847 -22.30 3.42 -22.31
C SER A 847 -21.15 2.67 -21.62
N PRO A 848 -20.31 3.33 -20.78
CA PRO A 848 -19.10 2.74 -20.18
C PRO A 848 -19.38 1.67 -19.11
N HIS A 849 -20.62 1.20 -18.97
CA HIS A 849 -21.01 0.21 -17.98
C HIS A 849 -21.44 -1.05 -18.70
N GLY A 850 -20.68 -2.11 -18.47
CA GLY A 850 -20.70 -3.36 -19.20
C GLY A 850 -22.05 -4.07 -19.21
N PHE A 851 -22.01 -5.22 -19.89
CA PHE A 851 -23.05 -6.13 -20.38
C PHE A 851 -24.17 -6.59 -19.40
N PHE A 852 -24.38 -5.94 -18.25
CA PHE A 852 -25.49 -6.15 -17.34
C PHE A 852 -26.02 -4.83 -16.76
N SER A 853 -26.89 -4.14 -17.50
CA SER A 853 -27.91 -3.26 -16.91
C SER A 853 -29.27 -3.62 -17.48
N LEU A 854 -29.98 -4.53 -16.80
CA LEU A 854 -31.42 -4.62 -16.92
C LEU A 854 -32.02 -3.41 -16.21
N ASP A 855 -31.98 -2.24 -16.86
CA ASP A 855 -32.89 -1.16 -16.50
C ASP A 855 -34.24 -1.48 -17.14
N GLY A 856 -35.17 -1.86 -16.27
CA GLY A 856 -36.50 -2.30 -16.63
C GLY A 856 -37.32 -1.20 -17.28
N GLY A 857 -38.12 -1.60 -18.28
CA GLY A 857 -39.25 -0.81 -18.72
C GLY A 857 -39.52 -0.82 -20.22
N GLN A 858 -39.76 -1.99 -20.81
CA GLN A 858 -40.80 -2.20 -21.83
C GLN A 858 -40.88 -3.68 -22.19
N LYS A 859 -42.01 -4.31 -21.83
CA LYS A 859 -42.39 -5.62 -22.37
C LYS A 859 -42.88 -5.38 -23.80
N ASP A 860 -42.08 -5.75 -24.79
CA ASP A 860 -42.62 -6.03 -26.12
C ASP A 860 -42.76 -7.54 -26.32
N GLN A 861 -44.00 -7.94 -26.60
CA GLN A 861 -44.53 -9.29 -26.50
C GLN A 861 -44.42 -10.07 -27.83
N SER A 862 -43.47 -9.75 -28.71
CA SER A 862 -43.48 -10.23 -30.11
C SER A 862 -42.33 -11.16 -30.52
N ILE A 863 -41.55 -11.73 -29.58
CA ILE A 863 -40.39 -12.59 -29.91
C ILE A 863 -40.60 -14.08 -29.53
N PHE A 864 -41.78 -14.46 -29.03
CA PHE A 864 -42.02 -15.83 -28.53
C PHE A 864 -42.66 -16.82 -29.51
N GLU A 865 -42.74 -16.52 -30.82
CA GLU A 865 -43.37 -17.43 -31.81
C GLU A 865 -42.45 -17.98 -32.92
N ALA A 866 -41.14 -17.73 -32.89
CA ALA A 866 -40.22 -18.21 -33.94
C ALA A 866 -39.30 -19.40 -33.55
N GLU A 867 -39.41 -19.97 -32.34
CA GLU A 867 -38.52 -21.06 -31.86
C GLU A 867 -39.16 -22.46 -31.84
N LYS A 868 -40.16 -22.73 -32.70
CA LYS A 868 -40.78 -24.07 -32.81
C LYS A 868 -40.62 -24.81 -34.14
N GLU A 869 -39.95 -24.25 -35.12
CA GLU A 869 -39.68 -24.93 -36.39
C GLU A 869 -38.22 -24.74 -36.80
N PHE A 870 -37.29 -25.48 -36.19
CA PHE A 870 -36.06 -25.98 -36.83
C PHE A 870 -35.44 -27.02 -35.89
N SER A 871 -36.11 -28.18 -35.87
CA SER A 871 -35.61 -29.43 -35.32
C SER A 871 -34.63 -30.10 -36.29
N TYR A 872 -33.81 -31.02 -35.79
CA TYR A 872 -33.11 -32.04 -36.57
C TYR A 872 -32.06 -31.53 -37.57
N TYR A 873 -30.80 -31.44 -37.13
CA TYR A 873 -29.62 -32.03 -37.77
C TYR A 873 -28.42 -31.96 -36.83
#